data_AF-A8QGH8-F1
#
_entry.id   AF-A8QGH8-F1
#
_cell.length_a   1.000
_cell.length_b   1.000
_cell.length_c   1.000
_cell.angle_alpha   90.00
_cell.angle_beta   90.00
_cell.angle_gamma   90.00
#
_symmetry.space_group_name_H-M   'P 1'
#
loop_
_entity.id
_entity.type
_entity.pdbx_description
1 polymer ?
#
loop_
_entity_poly.entity_id
_entity_poly.type
_entity_poly.pdbx_seq_one_letter_code
_entity_poly.pdbx_strand_id
1 'polypeptide(L)'
;GYCFVEYPGSEIAENATAILHGYLLDKNHTFSANLFNDLNKFEKPDEDWKPLEPRPYNNIGDLWSWLQNEKCYDQFAVHYERDAQGSKYGSTSPFVGVYEYRKGQDPVPVTERHYWTETVFRWSPNGTFFVSVHRMGIALWAGANFERFARYSHENVIMLDFSPCERFLVTYSLPENRWADDTNSLRIFDTMTGEMRRGFSLLTQEGSNELPCWPYFQWSADTRALGPDETYLACPEANGFVACPKPGGNGINVYETRNFTLLDKKHVVIEGLRTFRWSPTRPILAYYCDERTSDNAPAEIGLMEIPSKTKLRAQRIFSVSEAELFWNKNGDRLAAHTERYQKKNIKTSASGAVEEIKYTNPTSHIEIFDARGKDISVLSMPLSESFIAFDWEPSGDKFCVLVGSQHKSTPLIYYLDTTKHAPQLISKFEPMERFSDVLWAPAGGWLVVFSAGTASGNIMFIDSNGTRPTRTNLVEYPGFNKGSWDPTGRYFTAACTIGGGKGDTGYRIYTFQGRELYRKPLDRLMQFKWRPRLSVKLPDETIKMIRKNLKTTSAKFEEEDKMERGRATKEVSEKRKKIMADFVQIRNICTKKLAEEAELRLQLRGGLDLLKTDNEDLVEETITVPLTTEKVKLQEATIPEE
;
A
#
# COMPACT_ATOMS: atom_id res chain seq x y z
N GLY A 1 -19.96 -47.59 26.17
CA GLY A 1 -19.17 -48.82 26.44
C GLY A 1 -17.91 -48.80 25.59
N TYR A 2 -16.96 -49.68 25.86
CA TYR A 2 -15.77 -49.88 25.03
C TYR A 2 -15.63 -51.36 24.67
N CYS A 3 -14.99 -51.65 23.54
CA CYS A 3 -14.62 -53.01 23.13
C CYS A 3 -13.19 -53.00 22.60
N PHE A 4 -12.51 -54.13 22.70
CA PHE A 4 -11.22 -54.35 22.05
C PHE A 4 -11.47 -55.17 20.78
N VAL A 5 -10.85 -54.77 19.69
CA VAL A 5 -10.94 -55.45 18.40
C VAL A 5 -9.51 -55.79 17.96
N GLU A 6 -9.25 -57.08 17.77
CA GLU A 6 -7.96 -57.58 17.31
C GLU A 6 -7.97 -57.75 15.80
N TYR A 7 -6.91 -57.30 15.13
CA TYR A 7 -6.71 -57.46 13.70
C TYR A 7 -5.48 -58.32 13.40
N PRO A 8 -5.44 -59.02 12.25
CA PRO A 8 -4.33 -59.91 11.90
C PRO A 8 -2.97 -59.23 11.69
N GLY A 9 -2.92 -57.90 11.53
CA GLY A 9 -1.68 -57.16 11.32
C GLY A 9 -1.77 -55.70 11.76
N SER A 10 -0.62 -55.11 12.10
CA SER A 10 -0.51 -53.72 12.61
C SER A 10 -1.07 -52.69 11.62
N GLU A 11 -0.72 -52.81 10.34
CA GLU A 11 -1.19 -51.90 9.29
C GLU A 11 -2.72 -51.93 9.12
N ILE A 12 -3.34 -53.09 9.33
CA ILE A 12 -4.80 -53.25 9.24
C ILE A 12 -5.47 -52.59 10.46
N ALA A 13 -4.88 -52.73 11.65
CA ALA A 13 -5.38 -52.08 12.86
C ALA A 13 -5.26 -50.56 12.78
N GLU A 14 -4.15 -50.04 12.24
CA GLU A 14 -3.93 -48.60 12.04
C GLU A 14 -4.95 -48.01 11.07
N ASN A 15 -5.15 -48.65 9.91
CA ASN A 15 -6.14 -48.24 8.93
C ASN A 15 -7.57 -48.32 9.49
N ALA A 16 -7.91 -49.39 10.21
CA ALA A 16 -9.21 -49.53 10.85
C ALA A 16 -9.45 -48.45 11.91
N THR A 17 -8.42 -48.08 12.68
CA THR A 17 -8.50 -47.01 13.68
C THR A 17 -8.76 -45.66 13.01
N ALA A 18 -8.05 -45.35 11.92
CA ALA A 18 -8.24 -44.11 11.17
C ALA A 18 -9.65 -44.00 10.55
N ILE A 19 -10.24 -45.11 10.14
CA ILE A 19 -11.58 -45.15 9.53
C ILE A 19 -12.70 -45.10 10.61
N LEU A 20 -12.52 -45.81 11.73
CA LEU A 20 -13.54 -45.93 12.78
C LEU A 20 -13.57 -44.73 13.73
N HIS A 21 -12.43 -44.04 13.91
CA HIS A 21 -12.37 -42.87 14.77
C HIS A 21 -13.23 -41.72 14.20
N GLY A 22 -14.24 -41.30 14.97
CA GLY A 22 -15.19 -40.27 14.55
C GLY A 22 -16.40 -40.79 13.76
N TYR A 23 -16.52 -42.10 13.56
CA TYR A 23 -17.66 -42.69 12.85
C TYR A 23 -18.94 -42.60 13.69
N LEU A 24 -19.99 -41.99 13.13
CA LEU A 24 -21.30 -41.85 13.77
C LEU A 24 -22.11 -43.15 13.60
N LEU A 25 -22.32 -43.89 14.70
CA LEU A 25 -23.15 -45.09 14.69
C LEU A 25 -24.64 -44.71 14.69
N ASP A 26 -25.02 -43.76 15.53
CA ASP A 26 -26.35 -43.16 15.59
C ASP A 26 -26.26 -41.69 16.04
N LYS A 27 -27.41 -41.03 16.30
CA LYS A 27 -27.44 -39.62 16.72
C LYS A 27 -26.76 -39.35 18.08
N ASN A 28 -26.61 -40.36 18.92
CA ASN A 28 -26.13 -40.22 20.30
C ASN A 28 -24.76 -40.89 20.52
N HIS A 29 -24.28 -41.70 19.57
CA HIS A 29 -23.07 -42.50 19.71
C HIS A 29 -22.12 -42.31 18.52
N THR A 30 -20.94 -41.78 18.84
CA THR A 30 -19.80 -41.67 17.91
C THR A 30 -18.69 -42.59 18.38
N PHE A 31 -18.13 -43.38 17.47
CA PHE A 31 -16.97 -44.21 17.79
C PHE A 31 -15.73 -43.34 18.03
N SER A 32 -15.01 -43.66 19.10
CA SER A 32 -13.65 -43.20 19.33
C SER A 32 -12.77 -44.43 19.32
N ALA A 33 -11.94 -44.57 18.28
CA ALA A 33 -10.99 -45.68 18.14
C ALA A 33 -9.58 -45.14 18.40
N ASN A 34 -8.80 -45.86 19.21
CA ASN A 34 -7.38 -45.61 19.44
C ASN A 34 -6.64 -46.94 19.37
N LEU A 35 -5.36 -46.92 18.99
CA LEU A 35 -4.54 -48.13 19.04
C LEU A 35 -4.18 -48.42 20.50
N PHE A 36 -4.09 -49.70 20.86
CA PHE A 36 -3.68 -50.07 22.21
C PHE A 36 -2.28 -49.53 22.55
N ASN A 37 -1.39 -49.46 21.55
CA ASN A 37 -0.05 -48.87 21.69
C ASN A 37 -0.05 -47.34 21.90
N ASP A 38 -1.16 -46.63 21.63
CA ASP A 38 -1.24 -45.20 21.93
C ASP A 38 -1.19 -44.93 23.44
N LEU A 39 -1.51 -45.92 24.29
CA LEU A 39 -1.29 -45.84 25.73
C LEU A 39 0.17 -45.58 26.08
N ASN A 40 1.12 -46.12 25.29
CA ASN A 40 2.55 -45.91 25.50
C ASN A 40 2.98 -44.47 25.16
N LYS A 41 2.19 -43.72 24.36
CA LYS A 41 2.45 -42.29 24.11
C LYS A 41 2.15 -41.42 25.33
N PHE A 42 1.36 -41.95 26.28
CA PHE A 42 1.05 -41.32 27.56
C PHE A 42 1.86 -41.91 28.72
N GLU A 43 2.74 -42.88 28.46
CA GLU A 43 3.80 -43.21 29.42
C GLU A 43 4.76 -42.03 29.56
N LYS A 44 5.52 -42.01 30.66
CA LYS A 44 6.38 -40.88 31.06
C LYS A 44 7.16 -40.32 29.86
N PRO A 45 7.33 -38.98 29.78
CA PRO A 45 8.14 -38.37 28.72
C PRO A 45 9.51 -39.03 28.67
N ASP A 46 10.07 -39.13 27.46
CA ASP A 46 11.42 -39.65 27.22
C ASP A 46 12.40 -39.15 28.29
N GLU A 47 13.26 -40.02 28.84
CA GLU A 47 14.19 -39.62 29.91
C GLU A 47 15.15 -38.52 29.44
N ASP A 48 15.35 -38.41 28.12
CA ASP A 48 16.13 -37.36 27.46
C ASP A 48 15.31 -36.11 27.07
N TRP A 49 14.00 -36.06 27.36
CA TRP A 49 13.17 -34.89 27.08
C TRP A 49 13.63 -33.70 27.93
N LYS A 50 14.16 -32.69 27.24
CA LYS A 50 14.48 -31.40 27.86
C LYS A 50 13.37 -30.41 27.53
N PRO A 51 12.96 -29.57 28.50
CA PRO A 51 12.13 -28.42 28.19
C PRO A 51 12.79 -27.60 27.08
N LEU A 52 12.01 -27.17 26.09
CA LEU A 52 12.52 -26.31 25.03
C LEU A 52 13.14 -25.06 25.68
N GLU A 53 14.41 -24.79 25.38
CA GLU A 53 15.06 -23.58 25.87
C GLU A 53 14.30 -22.36 25.33
N PRO A 54 13.92 -21.39 26.19
CA PRO A 54 13.32 -20.15 25.74
C PRO A 54 14.23 -19.51 24.70
N ARG A 55 13.65 -19.11 23.56
CA ARG A 55 14.44 -18.44 22.52
C ARG A 55 15.12 -17.22 23.13
N PRO A 56 16.45 -17.05 22.96
CA PRO A 56 17.14 -15.88 23.48
C PRO A 56 16.53 -14.62 22.85
N TYR A 57 16.25 -13.63 23.69
CA TYR A 57 15.70 -12.35 23.23
C TYR A 57 16.70 -11.68 22.28
N ASN A 58 16.31 -11.52 21.02
CA ASN A 58 17.10 -10.75 20.07
C ASN A 58 16.70 -9.26 20.19
N ASN A 59 17.61 -8.44 20.73
CA ASN A 59 17.38 -7.01 20.80
C ASN A 59 17.65 -6.37 19.42
N ILE A 60 16.59 -6.20 18.65
CA ILE A 60 16.62 -5.59 17.29
C ILE A 60 16.76 -4.05 17.37
N GLY A 61 16.92 -3.52 18.59
CA GLY A 61 16.95 -2.08 18.87
C GLY A 61 15.56 -1.47 18.80
N ASP A 62 15.54 -0.16 18.57
CA ASP A 62 14.29 0.57 18.46
C ASP A 62 13.60 0.32 17.10
N LEU A 63 12.38 -0.23 17.16
CA LEU A 63 11.53 -0.51 16.01
C LEU A 63 11.06 0.79 15.31
N TRP A 64 11.05 1.90 16.03
CA TRP A 64 10.61 3.21 15.57
C TRP A 64 11.75 4.22 15.44
N SER A 65 12.99 3.75 15.30
CA SER A 65 14.17 4.63 15.19
C SER A 65 14.03 5.71 14.10
N TRP A 66 13.35 5.40 12.99
CA TRP A 66 13.11 6.35 11.91
C TRP A 66 12.18 7.51 12.31
N LEU A 67 11.25 7.30 13.27
CA LEU A 67 10.35 8.34 13.79
C LEU A 67 11.12 9.39 14.59
N GLN A 68 12.24 8.99 15.21
CA GLN A 68 13.06 9.84 16.06
C GLN A 68 14.01 10.75 15.28
N ASN A 69 13.99 10.71 13.95
CA ASN A 69 14.79 11.61 13.14
C ASN A 69 14.33 13.07 13.37
N GLU A 70 15.20 13.90 13.94
CA GLU A 70 14.93 15.31 14.27
C GLU A 70 14.42 16.13 13.08
N LYS A 71 14.88 15.80 11.87
CA LYS A 71 14.51 16.49 10.62
C LYS A 71 13.25 15.91 9.97
N CYS A 72 12.65 14.88 10.57
CA CYS A 72 11.44 14.23 10.10
C CYS A 72 11.52 13.76 8.64
N TYR A 73 12.69 13.30 8.18
CA TYR A 73 12.83 12.77 6.82
C TYR A 73 11.96 11.53 6.60
N ASP A 74 11.34 11.44 5.42
CA ASP A 74 10.52 10.30 5.04
C ASP A 74 11.39 9.21 4.42
N GLN A 75 11.05 7.95 4.70
CA GLN A 75 11.70 6.82 4.07
C GLN A 75 10.79 6.19 3.02
N PHE A 76 11.38 5.64 1.98
CA PHE A 76 10.68 4.86 0.96
C PHE A 76 11.52 3.66 0.54
N ALA A 77 10.85 2.64 0.01
CA ALA A 77 11.51 1.49 -0.59
C ALA A 77 11.27 1.44 -2.09
N VAL A 78 12.27 0.95 -2.80
CA VAL A 78 12.26 0.76 -4.24
C VAL A 78 12.74 -0.65 -4.57
N HIS A 79 11.99 -1.37 -5.38
CA HIS A 79 12.36 -2.64 -5.98
C HIS A 79 12.58 -2.43 -7.47
N TYR A 80 13.79 -2.69 -7.93
CA TYR A 80 14.20 -2.50 -9.32
C TYR A 80 15.19 -3.59 -9.71
N GLU A 81 15.35 -3.83 -11.00
CA GLU A 81 16.31 -4.82 -11.50
C GLU A 81 17.45 -4.10 -12.24
N ARG A 82 18.70 -4.52 -12.00
CA ARG A 82 19.87 -4.02 -12.73
C ARG A 82 20.47 -5.12 -13.58
N ASP A 83 21.00 -4.75 -14.74
CA ASP A 83 21.79 -5.67 -15.54
C ASP A 83 23.07 -6.02 -14.80
N ALA A 84 23.19 -7.29 -14.43
CA ALA A 84 24.35 -7.81 -13.72
C ALA A 84 25.26 -8.47 -14.76
N GLN A 85 26.25 -7.73 -15.26
CA GLN A 85 27.35 -8.34 -16.00
C GLN A 85 28.03 -9.38 -15.09
N GLY A 86 27.76 -10.67 -15.33
CA GLY A 86 28.37 -11.79 -14.60
C GLY A 86 27.48 -12.54 -13.59
N SER A 87 26.16 -12.33 -13.54
CA SER A 87 25.28 -13.17 -12.69
C SER A 87 25.06 -14.56 -13.29
N LYS A 88 25.22 -15.62 -12.47
CA LYS A 88 25.03 -17.03 -12.84
C LYS A 88 23.58 -17.42 -13.20
N TYR A 89 22.60 -16.55 -12.96
CA TYR A 89 21.17 -16.89 -13.01
C TYR A 89 20.32 -16.07 -14.00
N GLY A 90 20.95 -15.32 -14.90
CA GLY A 90 20.27 -14.52 -15.94
C GLY A 90 20.89 -13.14 -16.12
N SER A 91 20.44 -12.42 -17.16
CA SER A 91 20.99 -11.11 -17.53
C SER A 91 20.69 -9.99 -16.52
N THR A 92 19.71 -10.16 -15.63
CA THR A 92 19.20 -9.09 -14.75
C THR A 92 19.05 -9.60 -13.32
N SER A 93 19.38 -8.77 -12.32
CA SER A 93 19.34 -9.11 -10.90
C SER A 93 18.45 -8.13 -10.11
N PRO A 94 17.55 -8.61 -9.23
CA PRO A 94 16.65 -7.78 -8.45
C PRO A 94 17.34 -7.20 -7.21
N PHE A 95 17.14 -5.91 -7.01
CA PHE A 95 17.63 -5.15 -5.85
C PHE A 95 16.46 -4.47 -5.15
N VAL A 96 16.51 -4.49 -3.83
CA VAL A 96 15.59 -3.71 -3.01
C VAL A 96 16.38 -2.76 -2.14
N GLY A 97 16.11 -1.47 -2.28
CA GLY A 97 16.73 -0.40 -1.52
C GLY A 97 15.72 0.37 -0.69
N VAL A 98 16.04 0.62 0.57
CA VAL A 98 15.34 1.58 1.43
C VAL A 98 16.17 2.86 1.46
N TYR A 99 15.52 3.98 1.15
CA TYR A 99 16.16 5.28 1.04
C TYR A 99 15.48 6.29 1.96
N GLU A 100 16.25 7.22 2.48
CA GLU A 100 15.78 8.39 3.23
C GLU A 100 15.75 9.62 2.31
N TYR A 101 14.60 10.28 2.21
CA TYR A 101 14.41 11.44 1.35
C TYR A 101 14.76 12.75 2.08
N ARG A 102 15.87 13.38 1.65
CA ARG A 102 16.34 14.66 2.18
C ARG A 102 16.03 15.81 1.23
N LYS A 103 14.73 16.12 1.07
CA LYS A 103 14.16 17.31 0.39
C LYS A 103 15.11 17.99 -0.63
N GLY A 104 15.00 17.58 -1.90
CA GLY A 104 15.77 18.19 -3.00
C GLY A 104 17.26 17.79 -3.08
N GLN A 105 17.73 16.88 -2.22
CA GLN A 105 19.00 16.17 -2.37
C GLN A 105 18.76 14.74 -2.86
N ASP A 106 19.83 14.07 -3.30
CA ASP A 106 19.78 12.65 -3.61
C ASP A 106 19.35 11.84 -2.37
N PRO A 107 18.37 10.92 -2.51
CA PRO A 107 17.96 10.04 -1.43
C PRO A 107 19.15 9.23 -0.91
N VAL A 108 19.33 9.22 0.41
CA VAL A 108 20.45 8.52 1.06
C VAL A 108 20.05 7.06 1.26
N PRO A 109 20.82 6.07 0.77
CA PRO A 109 20.53 4.66 1.00
C PRO A 109 20.72 4.33 2.48
N VAL A 110 19.66 3.81 3.11
CA VAL A 110 19.71 3.26 4.48
C VAL A 110 20.20 1.81 4.42
N THR A 111 19.58 1.00 3.56
CA THR A 111 20.03 -0.35 3.27
C THR A 111 19.65 -0.72 1.84
N GLU A 112 20.50 -1.47 1.17
CA GLU A 112 20.24 -2.00 -0.16
C GLU A 112 20.73 -3.44 -0.21
N ARG A 113 19.86 -4.35 -0.62
CA ARG A 113 20.14 -5.79 -0.63
C ARG A 113 19.76 -6.42 -1.95
N HIS A 114 20.65 -7.29 -2.40
CA HIS A 114 20.48 -8.14 -3.57
C HIS A 114 19.58 -9.33 -3.24
N TYR A 115 18.62 -9.67 -4.09
CA TYR A 115 17.61 -10.72 -3.87
C TYR A 115 16.95 -10.65 -2.48
N TRP A 116 16.62 -9.45 -2.01
CA TRP A 116 15.97 -9.31 -0.70
C TRP A 116 14.54 -9.89 -0.69
N THR A 117 13.86 -9.80 -1.83
CA THR A 117 12.55 -10.41 -2.10
C THR A 117 12.58 -11.06 -3.47
N GLU A 118 11.83 -12.14 -3.67
CA GLU A 118 11.73 -12.82 -4.97
C GLU A 118 10.64 -12.20 -5.85
N THR A 119 9.55 -11.69 -5.25
CA THR A 119 8.39 -11.18 -6.00
C THR A 119 8.12 -9.70 -5.74
N VAL A 120 7.56 -9.37 -4.59
CA VAL A 120 7.19 -8.01 -4.17
C VAL A 120 7.59 -7.78 -2.73
N PHE A 121 7.69 -6.52 -2.33
CA PHE A 121 7.80 -6.17 -0.92
C PHE A 121 6.54 -5.45 -0.43
N ARG A 122 6.36 -5.45 0.89
CA ARG A 122 5.27 -4.72 1.54
C ARG A 122 5.75 -4.10 2.84
N TRP A 123 5.28 -2.90 3.11
CA TRP A 123 5.38 -2.30 4.43
C TRP A 123 4.19 -2.72 5.28
N SER A 124 4.41 -2.94 6.57
CA SER A 124 3.33 -3.04 7.53
C SER A 124 2.60 -1.69 7.69
N PRO A 125 1.33 -1.67 8.11
CA PRO A 125 0.50 -0.45 8.19
C PRO A 125 1.11 0.76 8.92
N ASN A 126 1.89 0.56 9.98
CA ASN A 126 2.57 1.64 10.71
C ASN A 126 4.05 1.81 10.30
N GLY A 127 4.52 1.01 9.33
CA GLY A 127 5.89 1.03 8.84
C GLY A 127 6.91 0.41 9.79
N THR A 128 6.48 -0.31 10.84
CA THR A 128 7.37 -0.98 11.79
C THR A 128 8.17 -2.11 11.12
N PHE A 129 7.50 -2.91 10.30
CA PHE A 129 8.06 -4.05 9.60
C PHE A 129 8.17 -3.83 8.10
N PHE A 130 9.29 -4.25 7.55
CA PHE A 130 9.47 -4.46 6.12
C PHE A 130 9.29 -5.95 5.82
N VAL A 131 8.54 -6.28 4.76
CA VAL A 131 8.19 -7.66 4.41
C VAL A 131 8.82 -8.04 3.09
N SER A 132 9.55 -9.16 3.09
CA SER A 132 9.95 -9.83 1.85
C SER A 132 9.36 -11.22 1.69
N VAL A 133 9.05 -11.55 0.45
CA VAL A 133 8.36 -12.78 0.05
C VAL A 133 9.36 -13.70 -0.65
N HIS A 134 9.40 -14.94 -0.19
CA HIS A 134 10.26 -16.01 -0.71
C HIS A 134 9.40 -17.25 -0.96
N ARG A 135 9.87 -18.15 -1.81
CA ARG A 135 9.18 -19.41 -2.11
C ARG A 135 8.78 -20.22 -0.86
N MET A 136 9.68 -20.30 0.12
CA MET A 136 9.43 -21.06 1.36
C MET A 136 8.57 -20.29 2.39
N GLY A 137 8.24 -19.03 2.14
CA GLY A 137 7.49 -18.19 3.09
C GLY A 137 7.92 -16.74 3.15
N ILE A 138 7.49 -16.08 4.21
CA ILE A 138 7.65 -14.64 4.39
C ILE A 138 8.66 -14.34 5.49
N ALA A 139 9.46 -13.29 5.29
CA ALA A 139 10.35 -12.75 6.31
C ALA A 139 9.94 -11.31 6.66
N LEU A 140 9.88 -11.03 7.97
CA LEU A 140 9.75 -9.68 8.51
C LEU A 140 11.11 -9.15 8.92
N TRP A 141 11.36 -7.89 8.61
CA TRP A 141 12.60 -7.18 8.91
C TRP A 141 12.26 -5.90 9.68
N ALA A 142 13.03 -5.59 10.73
CA ALA A 142 12.76 -4.45 11.59
C ALA A 142 14.05 -3.80 12.11
N GLY A 143 13.91 -2.67 12.81
CA GLY A 143 15.03 -1.89 13.35
C GLY A 143 15.71 -1.00 12.31
N ALA A 144 16.70 -0.23 12.75
CA ALA A 144 17.42 0.75 11.91
C ALA A 144 18.16 0.10 10.72
N ASN A 145 18.71 -1.09 10.93
CA ASN A 145 19.49 -1.85 9.93
C ASN A 145 18.67 -2.89 9.16
N PHE A 146 17.35 -2.95 9.41
CA PHE A 146 16.46 -3.98 8.85
C PHE A 146 16.96 -5.41 9.11
N GLU A 147 17.20 -5.73 10.39
CA GLU A 147 17.55 -7.09 10.80
C GLU A 147 16.34 -8.01 10.74
N ARG A 148 16.58 -9.32 10.58
CA ARG A 148 15.50 -10.29 10.45
C ARG A 148 14.79 -10.43 11.79
N PHE A 149 13.52 -10.02 11.82
CA PHE A 149 12.66 -10.09 13.00
C PHE A 149 12.04 -11.48 13.16
N ALA A 150 11.32 -11.96 12.14
CA ALA A 150 10.65 -13.25 12.17
C ALA A 150 10.51 -13.85 10.78
N ARG A 151 10.31 -15.18 10.73
CA ARG A 151 10.03 -15.94 9.50
C ARG A 151 8.74 -16.73 9.68
N TYR A 152 7.90 -16.69 8.65
CA TYR A 152 6.60 -17.34 8.61
C TYR A 152 6.61 -18.40 7.51
N SER A 153 6.46 -19.66 7.92
CA SER A 153 6.45 -20.79 6.99
C SER A 153 5.08 -20.92 6.34
N HIS A 154 4.99 -20.48 5.09
CA HIS A 154 3.84 -20.68 4.22
C HIS A 154 4.37 -20.68 2.79
N GLU A 155 4.33 -21.81 2.11
CA GLU A 155 4.95 -21.90 0.80
C GLU A 155 4.16 -21.17 -0.28
N ASN A 156 4.87 -20.65 -1.28
CA ASN A 156 4.30 -20.02 -2.47
C ASN A 156 3.27 -18.91 -2.14
N VAL A 157 3.56 -18.05 -1.16
CA VAL A 157 2.66 -16.94 -0.82
C VAL A 157 2.54 -15.98 -2.00
N ILE A 158 1.31 -15.74 -2.42
CA ILE A 158 0.98 -14.84 -3.53
C ILE A 158 0.53 -13.49 -2.97
N MET A 159 -0.33 -13.51 -1.95
CA MET A 159 -0.90 -12.31 -1.35
C MET A 159 -0.67 -12.31 0.16
N LEU A 160 -0.38 -11.15 0.73
CA LEU A 160 -0.15 -10.97 2.17
C LEU A 160 -0.77 -9.66 2.65
N ASP A 161 -1.36 -9.61 3.82
CA ASP A 161 -2.00 -8.42 4.40
C ASP A 161 -1.80 -8.38 5.91
N PHE A 162 -1.86 -7.20 6.50
CA PHE A 162 -1.68 -7.02 7.95
C PHE A 162 -2.95 -6.53 8.59
N SER A 163 -3.11 -6.85 9.87
CA SER A 163 -4.04 -6.13 10.71
C SER A 163 -3.57 -4.66 10.88
N PRO A 164 -4.50 -3.69 11.02
CA PRO A 164 -4.18 -2.27 11.18
C PRO A 164 -3.12 -1.93 12.24
N CYS A 165 -3.09 -2.64 13.38
CA CYS A 165 -2.11 -2.46 14.46
C CYS A 165 -0.90 -3.40 14.34
N GLU A 166 -0.72 -4.07 13.20
CA GLU A 166 0.43 -4.92 12.90
C GLU A 166 0.58 -6.14 13.82
N ARG A 167 -0.48 -6.58 14.51
CA ARG A 167 -0.48 -7.75 15.39
C ARG A 167 -0.63 -9.07 14.64
N PHE A 168 -1.35 -9.06 13.53
CA PHE A 168 -1.62 -10.25 12.74
C PHE A 168 -1.16 -10.07 11.29
N LEU A 169 -0.61 -11.15 10.73
CA LEU A 169 -0.22 -11.26 9.34
C LEU A 169 -1.08 -12.34 8.67
N VAL A 170 -1.85 -11.92 7.69
CA VAL A 170 -2.62 -12.81 6.80
C VAL A 170 -1.77 -13.12 5.59
N THR A 171 -1.74 -14.39 5.22
CA THR A 171 -1.02 -14.88 4.05
C THR A 171 -1.92 -15.80 3.26
N TYR A 172 -1.80 -15.73 1.94
CA TYR A 172 -2.56 -16.53 1.01
C TYR A 172 -1.64 -17.21 0.01
N SER A 173 -1.77 -18.52 -0.11
CA SER A 173 -1.16 -19.32 -1.17
C SER A 173 -2.23 -20.15 -1.86
N LEU A 174 -1.96 -20.52 -3.12
CA LEU A 174 -2.72 -21.55 -3.78
C LEU A 174 -2.19 -22.90 -3.29
N PRO A 175 -3.06 -23.84 -2.87
CA PRO A 175 -2.63 -25.19 -2.53
C PRO A 175 -2.03 -25.85 -3.78
N GLU A 176 -0.71 -25.85 -3.89
CA GLU A 176 -0.02 -26.78 -4.78
C GLU A 176 -0.05 -28.15 -4.09
N ASN A 177 -0.62 -29.16 -4.75
CA ASN A 177 -0.81 -30.54 -4.29
C ASN A 177 0.48 -31.31 -3.91
N ARG A 178 1.54 -30.65 -3.41
CA ARG A 178 2.78 -31.31 -2.96
C ARG A 178 2.62 -32.04 -1.64
N TRP A 179 1.77 -31.55 -0.74
CA TRP A 179 1.47 -32.19 0.54
C TRP A 179 -0.03 -32.38 0.66
N ALA A 180 -0.48 -33.64 0.63
CA ALA A 180 -1.91 -33.99 0.68
C ALA A 180 -2.62 -33.55 1.98
N ASP A 181 -1.85 -33.25 3.04
CA ASP A 181 -2.39 -32.99 4.38
C ASP A 181 -2.61 -31.49 4.69
N ASP A 182 -1.96 -30.57 3.96
CA ASP A 182 -2.06 -29.13 4.25
C ASP A 182 -3.02 -28.42 3.28
N THR A 183 -4.29 -28.44 3.64
CA THR A 183 -5.37 -27.82 2.87
C THR A 183 -5.54 -26.32 3.13
N ASN A 184 -4.76 -25.73 4.04
CA ASN A 184 -4.95 -24.34 4.49
C ASN A 184 -4.31 -23.33 3.53
N SER A 185 -5.10 -22.85 2.56
CA SER A 185 -4.74 -21.79 1.61
C SER A 185 -4.51 -20.43 2.28
N LEU A 186 -5.25 -20.14 3.36
CA LEU A 186 -5.19 -18.89 4.11
C LEU A 186 -4.66 -19.15 5.51
N ARG A 187 -3.66 -18.37 5.96
CA ARG A 187 -3.10 -18.47 7.31
C ARG A 187 -3.02 -17.12 7.97
N ILE A 188 -3.41 -17.09 9.24
CA ILE A 188 -3.27 -15.94 10.13
C ILE A 188 -2.18 -16.26 11.14
N PHE A 189 -1.12 -15.48 11.10
CA PHE A 189 0.01 -15.56 12.02
C PHE A 189 -0.03 -14.38 13.00
N ASP A 190 0.45 -14.63 14.21
CA ASP A 190 0.76 -13.58 15.17
C ASP A 190 2.15 -13.01 14.86
N THR A 191 2.24 -11.71 14.63
CA THR A 191 3.44 -11.05 14.11
C THR A 191 4.59 -10.99 15.11
N MET A 192 4.30 -11.03 16.41
CA MET A 192 5.29 -10.91 17.47
C MET A 192 5.86 -12.28 17.85
N THR A 193 4.98 -13.27 17.96
CA THR A 193 5.36 -14.63 18.36
C THR A 193 5.80 -15.50 17.18
N GLY A 194 5.34 -15.20 15.97
CA GLY A 194 5.55 -16.04 14.79
C GLY A 194 4.60 -17.23 14.69
N GLU A 195 3.72 -17.42 15.68
CA GLU A 195 2.83 -18.57 15.75
C GLU A 195 1.67 -18.47 14.77
N MET A 196 1.33 -19.59 14.13
CA MET A 196 0.11 -19.69 13.33
C MET A 196 -1.09 -19.77 14.28
N ARG A 197 -1.92 -18.73 14.31
CA ARG A 197 -3.13 -18.66 15.13
C ARG A 197 -4.28 -19.43 14.51
N ARG A 198 -4.43 -19.36 13.18
CA ARG A 198 -5.53 -20.00 12.46
C ARG A 198 -5.17 -20.26 11.00
N GLY A 199 -5.61 -21.41 10.48
CA GLY A 199 -5.63 -21.74 9.05
C GLY A 199 -7.07 -21.85 8.54
N PHE A 200 -7.30 -21.45 7.29
CA PHE A 200 -8.56 -21.59 6.58
C PHE A 200 -8.30 -22.26 5.23
N SER A 201 -9.08 -23.29 4.91
CA SER A 201 -9.09 -23.95 3.60
C SER A 201 -10.24 -23.43 2.76
N LEU A 202 -9.93 -22.71 1.68
CA LEU A 202 -10.96 -22.27 0.73
C LEU A 202 -11.54 -23.46 -0.04
N LEU A 203 -10.70 -24.44 -0.41
CA LEU A 203 -11.13 -25.66 -1.10
C LEU A 203 -12.23 -26.41 -0.33
N THR A 204 -12.06 -26.61 0.97
CA THR A 204 -13.05 -27.30 1.81
C THR A 204 -14.32 -26.48 2.01
N GLN A 205 -14.22 -25.15 1.96
CA GLN A 205 -15.33 -24.25 2.26
C GLN A 205 -16.16 -23.86 1.03
N GLU A 206 -15.51 -23.62 -0.11
CA GLU A 206 -16.12 -23.07 -1.33
C GLU A 206 -16.10 -24.06 -2.51
N GLY A 207 -15.39 -25.20 -2.38
CA GLY A 207 -15.20 -26.16 -3.48
C GLY A 207 -14.29 -25.65 -4.60
N SER A 208 -13.76 -24.42 -4.46
CA SER A 208 -12.78 -23.79 -5.34
C SER A 208 -11.66 -23.17 -4.51
N ASN A 209 -10.51 -22.94 -5.13
CA ASN A 209 -9.41 -22.16 -4.56
C ASN A 209 -9.42 -20.71 -5.07
N GLU A 210 -10.52 -20.25 -5.65
CA GLU A 210 -10.61 -18.90 -6.17
C GLU A 210 -11.04 -17.94 -5.07
N LEU A 211 -10.22 -16.93 -4.80
CA LEU A 211 -10.57 -15.88 -3.85
C LEU A 211 -11.59 -14.92 -4.46
N PRO A 212 -12.73 -14.65 -3.79
CA PRO A 212 -13.71 -13.69 -4.29
C PRO A 212 -13.19 -12.25 -4.25
N CYS A 213 -12.34 -11.92 -3.27
CA CYS A 213 -11.78 -10.58 -3.11
C CYS A 213 -10.47 -10.59 -2.30
N TRP A 214 -9.70 -9.50 -2.42
CA TRP A 214 -8.55 -9.23 -1.57
C TRP A 214 -8.53 -7.76 -1.11
N PRO A 215 -8.24 -7.47 0.17
CA PRO A 215 -8.07 -8.39 1.30
C PRO A 215 -9.34 -9.20 1.62
N TYR A 216 -9.17 -10.51 1.83
CA TYR A 216 -10.29 -11.42 2.14
C TYR A 216 -10.81 -11.21 3.58
N PHE A 217 -9.87 -11.07 4.51
CA PHE A 217 -10.15 -10.69 5.89
C PHE A 217 -10.08 -9.17 6.00
N GLN A 218 -11.17 -8.55 6.44
CA GLN A 218 -11.21 -7.14 6.77
C GLN A 218 -11.28 -6.97 8.28
N TRP A 219 -10.34 -6.21 8.81
CA TRP A 219 -10.18 -5.96 10.24
C TRP A 219 -11.06 -4.78 10.67
N SER A 220 -11.74 -4.91 11.80
CA SER A 220 -12.38 -3.78 12.45
C SER A 220 -11.33 -2.82 12.97
N ALA A 221 -11.57 -1.51 12.86
CA ALA A 221 -10.81 -0.55 13.65
C ALA A 221 -11.25 -0.64 15.11
N ASP A 222 -10.33 -1.01 16.01
CA ASP A 222 -10.57 -0.89 17.45
C ASP A 222 -9.96 0.42 17.96
N THR A 223 -10.83 1.32 18.42
CA THR A 223 -10.50 2.61 19.04
C THR A 223 -10.54 2.56 20.57
N ARG A 224 -10.05 1.48 21.19
CA ARG A 224 -9.41 1.68 22.50
C ARG A 224 -8.11 2.44 22.30
N ALA A 225 -8.20 3.76 22.42
CA ALA A 225 -7.05 4.56 22.78
C ALA A 225 -6.37 3.86 23.96
N LEU A 226 -5.09 3.51 23.79
CA LEU A 226 -4.26 2.99 24.86
C LEU A 226 -4.46 3.90 26.08
N GLY A 227 -4.95 3.35 27.19
CA GLY A 227 -4.83 4.03 28.46
C GLY A 227 -3.34 4.30 28.73
N PRO A 228 -2.99 5.35 29.48
CA PRO A 228 -1.59 5.71 29.75
C PRO A 228 -0.76 4.57 30.40
N ASP A 229 -1.42 3.54 30.96
CA ASP A 229 -0.78 2.37 31.60
C ASP A 229 -0.75 1.09 30.73
N GLU A 230 -1.26 1.12 29.49
CA GLU A 230 -1.34 -0.06 28.64
C GLU A 230 -0.12 -0.20 27.72
N THR A 231 0.83 -1.05 28.12
CA THR A 231 2.06 -1.43 27.39
C THR A 231 1.77 -1.98 25.98
N TYR A 232 2.76 -2.02 25.07
CA TYR A 232 2.66 -2.56 23.69
C TYR A 232 2.04 -3.97 23.54
N LEU A 233 1.97 -4.76 24.61
CA LEU A 233 1.24 -6.04 24.68
C LEU A 233 -0.29 -5.90 24.75
N ALA A 234 -0.78 -4.68 24.97
CA ALA A 234 -2.17 -4.26 24.98
C ALA A 234 -2.56 -3.57 23.65
N CYS A 235 -2.03 -4.04 22.52
CA CYS A 235 -2.59 -3.65 21.21
C CYS A 235 -4.12 -3.92 21.23
N PRO A 236 -4.97 -2.92 20.94
CA PRO A 236 -6.44 -3.01 21.01
C PRO A 236 -7.03 -4.17 20.20
N GLU A 237 -6.36 -4.60 19.13
CA GLU A 237 -6.67 -5.79 18.34
C GLU A 237 -6.64 -7.12 19.11
N ALA A 238 -6.29 -7.13 20.40
CA ALA A 238 -6.59 -8.26 21.27
C ALA A 238 -8.10 -8.53 21.32
N ASN A 239 -8.95 -7.49 21.22
CA ASN A 239 -10.39 -7.57 21.48
C ASN A 239 -11.25 -7.11 20.29
N GLY A 240 -10.64 -6.88 19.13
CA GLY A 240 -11.33 -6.47 17.91
C GLY A 240 -12.01 -7.64 17.19
N PHE A 241 -12.53 -7.33 16.00
CA PHE A 241 -13.21 -8.28 15.13
C PHE A 241 -12.52 -8.37 13.77
N VAL A 242 -12.59 -9.53 13.14
CA VAL A 242 -12.20 -9.73 11.75
C VAL A 242 -13.38 -10.31 10.99
N ALA A 243 -13.74 -9.70 9.86
CA ALA A 243 -14.85 -10.13 9.04
C ALA A 243 -14.36 -10.67 7.69
N CYS A 244 -14.98 -11.75 7.23
CA CYS A 244 -14.80 -12.27 5.88
C CYS A 244 -16.17 -12.61 5.28
N PRO A 245 -16.32 -12.60 3.94
CA PRO A 245 -17.53 -13.10 3.31
C PRO A 245 -17.76 -14.56 3.71
N LYS A 246 -19.02 -14.97 3.83
CA LYS A 246 -19.36 -16.36 4.10
C LYS A 246 -19.14 -17.19 2.81
N PRO A 247 -18.42 -18.33 2.91
CA PRO A 247 -18.35 -19.33 1.85
C PRO A 247 -19.75 -19.77 1.38
N GLY A 248 -19.99 -19.77 0.07
CA GLY A 248 -21.31 -20.05 -0.51
C GLY A 248 -22.29 -18.86 -0.50
N GLY A 249 -21.84 -17.67 -0.09
CA GLY A 249 -22.59 -16.43 -0.17
C GLY A 249 -23.60 -16.19 0.97
N ASN A 250 -24.36 -15.09 0.84
CA ASN A 250 -25.47 -14.71 1.72
C ASN A 250 -25.13 -14.50 3.20
N GLY A 251 -23.94 -14.00 3.51
CA GLY A 251 -23.61 -13.58 4.87
C GLY A 251 -22.17 -13.18 5.10
N ILE A 252 -21.89 -12.80 6.34
CA ILE A 252 -20.58 -12.36 6.81
C ILE A 252 -20.19 -13.20 8.02
N ASN A 253 -19.02 -13.81 7.98
CA ASN A 253 -18.41 -14.45 9.12
C ASN A 253 -17.59 -13.42 9.90
N VAL A 254 -17.95 -13.19 11.15
CA VAL A 254 -17.23 -12.27 12.04
C VAL A 254 -16.56 -13.10 13.13
N TYR A 255 -15.24 -13.03 13.22
CA TYR A 255 -14.45 -13.73 14.22
C TYR A 255 -13.92 -12.75 15.26
N GLU A 256 -13.90 -13.19 16.52
CA GLU A 256 -13.22 -12.50 17.60
C GLU A 256 -11.71 -12.73 17.49
N THR A 257 -10.93 -11.66 17.54
CA THR A 257 -9.47 -11.69 17.35
C THR A 257 -8.69 -12.41 18.45
N ARG A 258 -9.25 -12.52 19.68
CA ARG A 258 -8.62 -13.26 20.80
C ARG A 258 -8.31 -14.71 20.44
N ASN A 259 -9.33 -15.41 19.94
CA ASN A 259 -9.32 -16.86 19.78
C ASN A 259 -9.61 -17.28 18.32
N PHE A 260 -9.87 -16.33 17.43
CA PHE A 260 -10.37 -16.57 16.08
C PHE A 260 -11.60 -17.48 16.04
N THR A 261 -12.50 -17.29 17.02
CA THR A 261 -13.79 -17.98 17.12
C THR A 261 -14.88 -17.13 16.53
N LEU A 262 -15.85 -17.78 15.87
CA LEU A 262 -16.99 -17.09 15.25
C LEU A 262 -17.86 -16.42 16.33
N LEU A 263 -18.18 -15.14 16.15
CA LEU A 263 -18.98 -14.31 17.05
C LEU A 263 -20.38 -14.91 17.25
N ASP A 264 -20.75 -15.23 18.49
CA ASP A 264 -21.96 -15.98 18.87
C ASP A 264 -22.12 -17.35 18.17
N LYS A 265 -21.03 -17.93 17.65
CA LYS A 265 -21.03 -19.19 16.88
C LYS A 265 -21.96 -19.17 15.66
N LYS A 266 -22.37 -17.99 15.18
CA LYS A 266 -23.27 -17.83 14.04
C LYS A 266 -22.76 -16.74 13.10
N HIS A 267 -22.92 -16.99 11.80
CA HIS A 267 -22.65 -15.98 10.79
C HIS A 267 -23.77 -14.92 10.78
N VAL A 268 -23.44 -13.72 10.35
CA VAL A 268 -24.41 -12.66 10.10
C VAL A 268 -25.08 -12.95 8.76
N VAL A 269 -26.39 -13.19 8.78
CA VAL A 269 -27.15 -13.48 7.55
C VAL A 269 -27.47 -12.17 6.85
N ILE A 270 -26.91 -11.99 5.65
CA ILE A 270 -27.16 -10.84 4.77
C ILE A 270 -27.33 -11.41 3.37
N GLU A 271 -28.57 -11.52 2.92
CA GLU A 271 -28.90 -12.08 1.62
C GLU A 271 -28.52 -11.13 0.49
N GLY A 272 -27.91 -11.65 -0.58
CA GLY A 272 -27.49 -10.85 -1.73
C GLY A 272 -26.27 -9.97 -1.47
N LEU A 273 -25.48 -10.24 -0.42
CA LEU A 273 -24.26 -9.50 -0.11
C LEU A 273 -23.25 -9.54 -1.28
N ARG A 274 -22.87 -8.37 -1.79
CA ARG A 274 -21.82 -8.22 -2.81
C ARG A 274 -20.50 -7.73 -2.20
N THR A 275 -20.56 -6.75 -1.31
CA THR A 275 -19.36 -6.18 -0.67
C THR A 275 -19.67 -5.58 0.69
N PHE A 276 -18.65 -5.49 1.54
CA PHE A 276 -18.72 -4.81 2.83
C PHE A 276 -17.39 -4.12 3.14
N ARG A 277 -17.44 -3.09 3.99
CA ARG A 277 -16.28 -2.30 4.46
C ARG A 277 -16.45 -1.88 5.91
N TRP A 278 -15.44 -2.09 6.74
CA TRP A 278 -15.40 -1.55 8.09
C TRP A 278 -15.19 -0.03 8.09
N SER A 279 -15.82 0.65 9.05
CA SER A 279 -15.45 2.02 9.40
C SER A 279 -14.02 2.05 9.94
N PRO A 280 -13.17 3.01 9.50
CA PRO A 280 -11.78 3.12 9.94
C PRO A 280 -11.58 3.48 11.43
N THR A 281 -12.63 3.85 12.15
CA THR A 281 -12.52 4.28 13.57
C THR A 281 -13.54 3.63 14.49
N ARG A 282 -14.66 3.14 13.96
CA ARG A 282 -15.77 2.59 14.76
C ARG A 282 -16.03 1.14 14.37
N PRO A 283 -16.58 0.30 15.26
CA PRO A 283 -16.97 -1.07 14.95
C PRO A 283 -18.31 -1.10 14.17
N ILE A 284 -18.41 -0.30 13.11
CA ILE A 284 -19.55 -0.22 12.20
C ILE A 284 -19.13 -0.83 10.87
N LEU A 285 -19.97 -1.72 10.36
CA LEU A 285 -19.81 -2.40 9.09
C LEU A 285 -20.78 -1.80 8.06
N ALA A 286 -20.24 -1.22 6.99
CA ALA A 286 -21.02 -0.88 5.81
C ALA A 286 -21.13 -2.11 4.91
N TYR A 287 -22.32 -2.38 4.37
CA TYR A 287 -22.54 -3.48 3.45
C TYR A 287 -23.43 -3.03 2.29
N TYR A 288 -23.23 -3.67 1.14
CA TYR A 288 -24.06 -3.52 -0.06
C TYR A 288 -24.60 -4.88 -0.49
N CYS A 289 -25.92 -4.92 -0.70
CA CYS A 289 -26.64 -6.07 -1.22
C CYS A 289 -27.20 -5.74 -2.60
N ASP A 290 -26.97 -6.62 -3.57
CA ASP A 290 -27.54 -6.49 -4.92
C ASP A 290 -29.07 -6.69 -4.89
N GLU A 291 -29.73 -6.12 -5.90
CA GLU A 291 -31.16 -6.29 -6.13
C GLU A 291 -31.48 -7.75 -6.48
N ARG A 292 -32.45 -8.34 -5.76
CA ARG A 292 -32.94 -9.69 -6.04
C ARG A 292 -34.25 -9.61 -6.78
N THR A 293 -34.16 -9.71 -8.10
CA THR A 293 -35.33 -9.69 -9.00
C THR A 293 -36.28 -10.86 -8.79
N SER A 294 -35.78 -12.03 -8.33
CA SER A 294 -36.63 -13.19 -8.01
C SER A 294 -37.55 -12.95 -6.81
N ASP A 295 -37.03 -12.23 -5.82
CA ASP A 295 -37.69 -12.04 -4.52
C ASP A 295 -38.36 -10.65 -4.44
N ASN A 296 -38.34 -9.89 -5.53
CA ASN A 296 -38.75 -8.48 -5.60
C ASN A 296 -38.14 -7.61 -4.49
N ALA A 297 -36.89 -7.91 -4.11
CA ALA A 297 -36.18 -7.20 -3.05
C ALA A 297 -35.22 -6.17 -3.66
N PRO A 298 -35.35 -4.87 -3.30
CA PRO A 298 -34.46 -3.83 -3.81
C PRO A 298 -33.02 -4.01 -3.33
N ALA A 299 -32.09 -3.33 -3.99
CA ALA A 299 -30.72 -3.23 -3.48
C ALA A 299 -30.73 -2.49 -2.13
N GLU A 300 -29.88 -2.94 -1.21
CA GLU A 300 -29.80 -2.40 0.17
C GLU A 300 -28.37 -2.00 0.48
N ILE A 301 -28.17 -0.72 0.81
CA ILE A 301 -26.93 -0.22 1.41
C ILE A 301 -27.20 0.00 2.88
N GLY A 302 -26.47 -0.69 3.76
CA GLY A 302 -26.71 -0.65 5.18
C GLY A 302 -25.46 -0.42 6.01
N LEU A 303 -25.68 0.10 7.21
CA LEU A 303 -24.72 0.24 8.29
C LEU A 303 -25.16 -0.64 9.45
N MET A 304 -24.30 -1.54 9.87
CA MET A 304 -24.53 -2.48 10.97
C MET A 304 -23.49 -2.27 12.08
N GLU A 305 -23.93 -2.27 13.32
CA GLU A 305 -23.02 -2.23 14.47
C GLU A 305 -22.62 -3.66 14.88
N ILE A 306 -21.35 -3.86 15.20
CA ILE A 306 -20.80 -5.11 15.75
C ILE A 306 -20.21 -4.80 17.12
N PRO A 307 -20.43 -5.62 18.17
CA PRO A 307 -20.97 -6.99 18.16
C PRO A 307 -22.50 -7.11 18.22
N SER A 308 -23.24 -6.02 18.42
CA SER A 308 -24.69 -6.04 18.62
C SER A 308 -25.49 -6.61 17.44
N LYS A 309 -24.90 -6.62 16.24
CA LYS A 309 -25.51 -7.03 14.96
C LYS A 309 -26.78 -6.23 14.64
N THR A 310 -26.91 -5.04 15.22
CA THR A 310 -28.06 -4.14 15.00
C THR A 310 -27.85 -3.38 13.70
N LYS A 311 -28.88 -3.33 12.85
CA LYS A 311 -28.87 -2.47 11.66
C LYS A 311 -29.15 -1.03 12.10
N LEU A 312 -28.14 -0.17 12.06
CA LEU A 312 -28.25 1.24 12.42
C LEU A 312 -29.04 2.02 11.36
N ARG A 313 -28.78 1.73 10.09
CA ARG A 313 -29.46 2.34 8.94
C ARG A 313 -29.43 1.39 7.76
N ALA A 314 -30.52 1.34 7.00
CA ALA A 314 -30.58 0.65 5.73
C ALA A 314 -31.30 1.54 4.72
N GLN A 315 -30.62 1.89 3.63
CA GLN A 315 -31.18 2.61 2.50
C GLN A 315 -31.48 1.61 1.40
N ARG A 316 -32.75 1.55 0.99
CA ARG A 316 -33.19 0.70 -0.12
C ARG A 316 -33.32 1.52 -1.39
N ILE A 317 -32.77 0.99 -2.48
CA ILE A 317 -32.72 1.65 -3.78
C ILE A 317 -33.12 0.63 -4.84
N PHE A 318 -34.03 1.03 -5.72
CA PHE A 318 -34.47 0.18 -6.84
C PHE A 318 -33.60 0.40 -8.06
N SER A 319 -33.48 -0.63 -8.89
CA SER A 319 -32.79 -0.58 -10.17
C SER A 319 -31.33 -0.14 -10.08
N VAL A 320 -30.54 -0.80 -9.22
CA VAL A 320 -29.09 -0.54 -9.05
C VAL A 320 -28.29 -1.62 -9.78
N SER A 321 -27.35 -1.22 -10.65
CA SER A 321 -26.43 -2.15 -11.33
C SER A 321 -25.20 -2.45 -10.49
N GLU A 322 -24.65 -1.42 -9.85
CA GLU A 322 -23.41 -1.49 -9.09
C GLU A 322 -23.39 -0.43 -7.99
N ALA A 323 -22.72 -0.76 -6.88
CA ALA A 323 -22.42 0.20 -5.84
C ALA A 323 -21.01 0.00 -5.26
N GLU A 324 -20.35 1.13 -4.97
CA GLU A 324 -19.03 1.18 -4.36
C GLU A 324 -19.07 2.00 -3.08
N LEU A 325 -18.35 1.54 -2.04
CA LEU A 325 -18.41 2.09 -0.69
C LEU A 325 -17.08 2.77 -0.29
N PHE A 326 -17.15 4.06 0.08
CA PHE A 326 -16.01 4.91 0.42
C PHE A 326 -16.18 5.53 1.82
N TRP A 327 -15.46 4.99 2.80
CA TRP A 327 -15.41 5.57 4.14
C TRP A 327 -14.47 6.77 4.19
N ASN A 328 -14.89 7.84 4.89
CA ASN A 328 -13.97 8.90 5.29
C ASN A 328 -12.94 8.34 6.29
N LYS A 329 -11.72 8.87 6.32
CA LYS A 329 -10.63 8.40 7.19
C LYS A 329 -10.96 8.51 8.67
N ASN A 330 -11.74 9.52 9.06
CA ASN A 330 -12.26 9.65 10.43
C ASN A 330 -13.39 8.66 10.77
N GLY A 331 -13.93 7.93 9.79
CA GLY A 331 -15.02 6.95 9.96
C GLY A 331 -16.40 7.53 10.27
N ASP A 332 -16.52 8.86 10.21
CA ASP A 332 -17.75 9.61 10.50
C ASP A 332 -18.78 9.58 9.37
N ARG A 333 -18.31 9.42 8.12
CA ARG A 333 -19.15 9.51 6.92
C ARG A 333 -18.80 8.40 5.94
N LEU A 334 -19.81 7.90 5.25
CA LEU A 334 -19.70 6.93 4.17
C LEU A 334 -20.30 7.54 2.90
N ALA A 335 -19.57 7.56 1.80
CA ALA A 335 -20.14 7.77 0.47
C ALA A 335 -20.35 6.41 -0.18
N ALA A 336 -21.54 6.18 -0.71
CA ALA A 336 -21.82 5.06 -1.59
C ALA A 336 -22.09 5.60 -3.00
N HIS A 337 -21.22 5.29 -3.94
CA HIS A 337 -21.55 5.46 -5.35
C HIS A 337 -22.56 4.39 -5.74
N THR A 338 -23.64 4.78 -6.42
CA THR A 338 -24.64 3.85 -6.96
C THR A 338 -24.91 4.20 -8.41
N GLU A 339 -24.82 3.21 -9.29
CA GLU A 339 -25.23 3.34 -10.67
C GLU A 339 -26.66 2.79 -10.81
N ARG A 340 -27.59 3.66 -11.22
CA ARG A 340 -29.02 3.34 -11.33
C ARG A 340 -29.44 3.22 -12.79
N TYR A 341 -30.27 2.26 -13.12
CA TYR A 341 -30.77 2.02 -14.47
C TYR A 341 -32.29 2.20 -14.58
N GLN A 342 -32.80 2.47 -15.77
CA GLN A 342 -34.26 2.55 -16.00
C GLN A 342 -34.87 1.20 -16.37
N LYS A 343 -34.18 0.42 -17.20
CA LYS A 343 -34.61 -0.94 -17.58
C LYS A 343 -33.41 -1.87 -17.66
N LYS A 344 -33.62 -3.11 -17.25
CA LYS A 344 -32.67 -4.22 -17.36
C LYS A 344 -33.15 -5.15 -18.48
N ASN A 345 -32.40 -5.20 -19.58
CA ASN A 345 -32.65 -6.12 -20.67
C ASN A 345 -31.72 -7.32 -20.52
N ILE A 346 -32.29 -8.50 -20.27
CA ILE A 346 -31.56 -9.75 -20.14
C ILE A 346 -31.75 -10.52 -21.44
N LYS A 347 -30.67 -10.72 -22.20
CA LYS A 347 -30.68 -11.66 -23.32
C LYS A 347 -30.33 -13.05 -22.77
N THR A 348 -31.30 -13.95 -22.85
CA THR A 348 -31.10 -15.37 -22.54
C THR A 348 -30.94 -16.16 -23.83
N SER A 349 -29.96 -17.05 -23.85
CA SER A 349 -29.79 -18.07 -24.89
C SER A 349 -30.98 -19.04 -24.92
N ALA A 350 -31.11 -19.80 -26.01
CA ALA A 350 -32.13 -20.85 -26.14
C ALA A 350 -32.01 -21.98 -25.09
N SER A 351 -30.85 -22.09 -24.40
CA SER A 351 -30.61 -23.05 -23.31
C SER A 351 -30.91 -22.47 -21.91
N GLY A 352 -31.41 -21.24 -21.81
CA GLY A 352 -31.76 -20.59 -20.54
C GLY A 352 -30.58 -19.95 -19.80
N ALA A 353 -29.36 -19.99 -20.35
CA ALA A 353 -28.21 -19.27 -19.80
C ALA A 353 -28.25 -17.78 -20.19
N VAL A 354 -27.95 -16.90 -19.23
CA VAL A 354 -27.87 -15.44 -19.45
C VAL A 354 -26.61 -15.12 -20.25
N GLU A 355 -26.77 -14.63 -21.49
CA GLU A 355 -25.64 -14.27 -22.36
C GLU A 355 -25.21 -12.81 -22.18
N GLU A 356 -26.16 -11.89 -22.01
CA GLU A 356 -25.85 -10.46 -21.93
C GLU A 356 -26.89 -9.72 -21.08
N ILE A 357 -26.42 -8.94 -20.10
CA ILE A 357 -27.25 -8.02 -19.32
C ILE A 357 -26.95 -6.61 -19.79
N LYS A 358 -27.93 -5.94 -20.41
CA LYS A 358 -27.80 -4.56 -20.87
C LYS A 358 -28.70 -3.64 -20.07
N TYR A 359 -28.10 -2.63 -19.45
CA TYR A 359 -28.81 -1.58 -18.73
C TYR A 359 -29.08 -0.39 -19.67
N THR A 360 -30.29 0.17 -19.64
CA THR A 360 -30.62 1.39 -20.39
C THR A 360 -30.60 2.62 -19.50
N ASN A 361 -29.98 3.69 -19.99
CA ASN A 361 -29.85 5.00 -19.31
C ASN A 361 -29.29 4.90 -17.89
N PRO A 362 -28.03 4.42 -17.71
CA PRO A 362 -27.38 4.45 -16.41
C PRO A 362 -27.22 5.90 -15.92
N THR A 363 -27.53 6.13 -14.65
CA THR A 363 -27.40 7.42 -13.96
C THR A 363 -26.65 7.22 -12.66
N SER A 364 -25.49 7.86 -12.53
CA SER A 364 -24.64 7.76 -11.34
C SER A 364 -25.16 8.68 -10.24
N HIS A 365 -25.24 8.17 -9.02
CA HIS A 365 -25.64 8.91 -7.82
C HIS A 365 -24.61 8.67 -6.72
N ILE A 366 -24.43 9.65 -5.84
CA ILE A 366 -23.65 9.51 -4.61
C ILE A 366 -24.60 9.63 -3.43
N GLU A 367 -24.65 8.59 -2.61
CA GLU A 367 -25.40 8.53 -1.36
C GLU A 367 -24.44 8.73 -0.19
N ILE A 368 -24.61 9.81 0.58
CA ILE A 368 -23.72 10.17 1.69
C ILE A 368 -24.44 9.92 3.00
N PHE A 369 -23.92 8.98 3.77
CA PHE A 369 -24.37 8.64 5.10
C PHE A 369 -23.54 9.42 6.12
N ASP A 370 -24.18 10.25 6.94
CA ASP A 370 -23.53 10.92 8.08
C ASP A 370 -23.80 10.14 9.36
N ALA A 371 -22.77 9.46 9.86
CA ALA A 371 -22.85 8.57 11.02
C ALA A 371 -22.46 9.25 12.34
N ARG A 372 -22.24 10.57 12.38
CA ARG A 372 -21.87 11.29 13.61
C ARG A 372 -23.00 11.37 14.63
N GLY A 373 -24.23 11.49 14.16
CA GLY A 373 -25.43 11.53 14.99
C GLY A 373 -25.93 10.14 15.39
N LYS A 374 -26.85 10.09 16.36
CA LYS A 374 -27.59 8.86 16.70
C LYS A 374 -28.48 8.41 15.54
N ASP A 375 -29.11 9.37 14.87
CA ASP A 375 -29.85 9.15 13.64
C ASP A 375 -28.94 9.40 12.44
N ILE A 376 -28.70 8.36 11.66
CA ILE A 376 -27.85 8.43 10.45
C ILE A 376 -28.67 9.08 9.33
N SER A 377 -28.29 10.29 8.95
CA SER A 377 -28.89 10.98 7.81
C SER A 377 -28.29 10.49 6.50
N VAL A 378 -29.09 10.51 5.43
CA VAL A 378 -28.66 10.09 4.09
C VAL A 378 -28.96 11.23 3.12
N LEU A 379 -27.94 11.67 2.40
CA LEU A 379 -28.02 12.70 1.37
C LEU A 379 -27.79 12.04 0.01
N SER A 380 -28.74 12.17 -0.90
CA SER A 380 -28.61 11.66 -2.27
C SER A 380 -28.28 12.81 -3.22
N MET A 381 -27.26 12.61 -4.06
CA MET A 381 -26.85 13.58 -5.07
C MET A 381 -26.68 12.90 -6.43
N PRO A 382 -27.46 13.28 -7.46
CA PRO A 382 -27.23 12.79 -8.82
C PRO A 382 -25.98 13.45 -9.42
N LEU A 383 -25.21 12.67 -10.17
CA LEU A 383 -24.08 13.16 -10.97
C LEU A 383 -24.53 13.49 -12.39
N SER A 384 -23.91 14.51 -12.99
CA SER A 384 -24.24 14.94 -14.35
C SER A 384 -23.66 14.04 -15.44
N GLU A 385 -22.57 13.33 -15.13
CA GLU A 385 -21.81 12.48 -16.05
C GLU A 385 -21.45 11.15 -15.34
N SER A 386 -20.85 10.22 -16.08
CA SER A 386 -20.45 8.92 -15.54
C SER A 386 -19.42 9.08 -14.44
N PHE A 387 -19.58 8.33 -13.36
CA PHE A 387 -18.60 8.23 -12.28
C PHE A 387 -17.30 7.56 -12.76
N ILE A 388 -16.17 8.03 -12.24
CA ILE A 388 -14.84 7.45 -12.50
C ILE A 388 -14.12 7.15 -11.18
N ALA A 389 -13.99 8.13 -10.29
CA ALA A 389 -13.27 7.99 -9.03
C ALA A 389 -13.82 8.92 -7.95
N PHE A 390 -13.55 8.58 -6.69
CA PHE A 390 -13.99 9.32 -5.51
C PHE A 390 -12.86 9.35 -4.48
N ASP A 391 -12.67 10.49 -3.82
CA ASP A 391 -11.87 10.53 -2.59
C ASP A 391 -12.34 11.61 -1.59
N TRP A 392 -12.16 11.31 -0.31
CA TRP A 392 -12.52 12.16 0.83
C TRP A 392 -11.33 13.02 1.27
N GLU A 393 -11.60 14.24 1.73
CA GLU A 393 -10.64 14.94 2.57
C GLU A 393 -10.52 14.20 3.93
N PRO A 394 -9.33 13.69 4.33
CA PRO A 394 -9.17 12.78 5.46
C PRO A 394 -9.82 13.23 6.78
N SER A 395 -9.79 14.52 7.09
CA SER A 395 -10.37 15.08 8.31
C SER A 395 -11.28 16.29 8.05
N GLY A 396 -11.74 16.43 6.81
CA GLY A 396 -12.54 17.57 6.38
C GLY A 396 -13.94 17.18 5.91
N ASP A 397 -14.69 18.21 5.53
CA ASP A 397 -16.06 18.10 5.03
C ASP A 397 -16.14 18.19 3.50
N LYS A 398 -14.99 18.13 2.83
CA LYS A 398 -14.87 18.17 1.37
C LYS A 398 -14.66 16.78 0.80
N PHE A 399 -15.11 16.58 -0.42
CA PHE A 399 -14.80 15.39 -1.21
C PHE A 399 -14.67 15.77 -2.67
N CYS A 400 -13.92 14.97 -3.41
CA CYS A 400 -13.79 15.13 -4.85
C CYS A 400 -14.39 13.92 -5.57
N VAL A 401 -15.22 14.20 -6.57
CA VAL A 401 -15.76 13.22 -7.50
C VAL A 401 -15.16 13.50 -8.86
N LEU A 402 -14.55 12.49 -9.45
CA LEU A 402 -14.13 12.52 -10.83
C LEU A 402 -15.27 11.97 -11.69
N VAL A 403 -15.80 12.83 -12.55
CA VAL A 403 -16.85 12.46 -13.50
C VAL A 403 -16.35 12.67 -14.92
N GLY A 404 -16.84 11.90 -15.87
CA GLY A 404 -16.39 12.08 -17.24
C GLY A 404 -17.04 11.17 -18.25
N SER A 405 -16.52 11.28 -19.46
CA SER A 405 -16.73 10.35 -20.56
C SER A 405 -15.46 9.53 -20.80
N GLN A 406 -15.49 8.59 -21.73
CA GLN A 406 -14.32 7.75 -22.07
C GLN A 406 -13.08 8.55 -22.50
N HIS A 407 -13.24 9.80 -22.95
CA HIS A 407 -12.14 10.63 -23.46
C HIS A 407 -11.71 11.74 -22.50
N LYS A 408 -12.65 12.33 -21.76
CA LYS A 408 -12.40 13.49 -20.90
C LYS A 408 -13.02 13.30 -19.53
N SER A 409 -12.25 13.63 -18.51
CA SER A 409 -12.61 13.54 -17.10
C SER A 409 -12.48 14.91 -16.44
N THR A 410 -13.45 15.25 -15.61
CA THR A 410 -13.59 16.53 -14.91
C THR A 410 -13.64 16.28 -13.40
N PRO A 411 -12.68 16.83 -12.63
CA PRO A 411 -12.76 16.76 -11.18
C PRO A 411 -13.73 17.83 -10.65
N LEU A 412 -14.71 17.36 -9.87
CA LEU A 412 -15.70 18.17 -9.17
C LEU A 412 -15.43 18.09 -7.67
N ILE A 413 -15.27 19.24 -7.01
CA ILE A 413 -15.08 19.29 -5.56
C ILE A 413 -16.34 19.82 -4.92
N TYR A 414 -16.84 19.06 -3.95
CA TYR A 414 -18.03 19.36 -3.17
C TYR A 414 -17.67 19.65 -1.72
N TYR A 415 -18.48 20.49 -1.10
CA TYR A 415 -18.46 20.77 0.34
C TYR A 415 -19.78 20.30 0.97
N LEU A 416 -19.67 19.59 2.08
CA LEU A 416 -20.80 19.11 2.85
C LEU A 416 -21.10 20.06 4.00
N ASP A 417 -22.08 20.92 3.77
CA ASP A 417 -22.68 21.72 4.81
C ASP A 417 -23.82 20.93 5.47
N THR A 418 -23.68 20.62 6.76
CA THR A 418 -24.69 19.88 7.54
C THR A 418 -26.02 20.59 7.64
N THR A 419 -26.06 21.90 7.40
CA THR A 419 -27.31 22.68 7.43
C THR A 419 -28.11 22.55 6.13
N LYS A 420 -27.52 22.02 5.06
CA LYS A 420 -28.14 21.96 3.73
C LYS A 420 -28.52 20.53 3.36
N HIS A 421 -29.58 20.42 2.57
CA HIS A 421 -30.11 19.14 2.11
C HIS A 421 -29.35 18.52 0.93
N ALA A 422 -28.32 19.19 0.41
CA ALA A 422 -27.50 18.68 -0.69
C ALA A 422 -26.04 19.17 -0.58
N PRO A 423 -25.05 18.36 -0.99
CA PRO A 423 -23.67 18.79 -1.11
C PRO A 423 -23.55 19.97 -2.08
N GLN A 424 -22.72 20.94 -1.74
CA GLN A 424 -22.54 22.14 -2.57
C GLN A 424 -21.30 21.99 -3.44
N LEU A 425 -21.46 22.15 -4.75
CA LEU A 425 -20.33 22.23 -5.67
C LEU A 425 -19.55 23.52 -5.42
N ILE A 426 -18.30 23.41 -4.97
CA ILE A 426 -17.44 24.56 -4.66
C ILE A 426 -16.45 24.88 -5.78
N SER A 427 -16.04 23.86 -6.54
CA SER A 427 -15.13 24.05 -7.68
C SER A 427 -15.33 22.98 -8.74
N LYS A 428 -15.21 23.39 -9.99
CA LYS A 428 -15.19 22.55 -11.19
C LYS A 428 -13.96 22.93 -12.00
N PHE A 429 -13.07 21.98 -12.23
CA PHE A 429 -11.85 22.21 -13.01
C PHE A 429 -12.05 21.88 -14.49
N GLU A 430 -11.06 22.22 -15.31
CA GLU A 430 -11.08 21.95 -16.74
C GLU A 430 -11.04 20.44 -17.02
N PRO A 431 -11.86 19.95 -17.97
CA PRO A 431 -11.84 18.55 -18.38
C PRO A 431 -10.51 18.23 -19.07
N MET A 432 -9.82 17.18 -18.62
CA MET A 432 -8.56 16.72 -19.20
C MET A 432 -8.69 15.29 -19.69
N GLU A 433 -7.73 14.86 -20.52
CA GLU A 433 -7.73 13.52 -21.07
C GLU A 433 -7.46 12.45 -19.99
N ARG A 434 -8.44 11.56 -19.83
CA ARG A 434 -8.36 10.31 -19.06
C ARG A 434 -7.78 10.45 -17.64
N PHE A 435 -8.20 11.44 -16.86
CA PHE A 435 -7.95 11.33 -15.42
C PHE A 435 -8.64 10.05 -14.92
N SER A 436 -7.90 9.26 -14.16
CA SER A 436 -8.32 7.96 -13.66
C SER A 436 -8.45 7.95 -12.14
N ASP A 437 -7.59 8.69 -11.44
CA ASP A 437 -7.44 8.60 -10.00
C ASP A 437 -7.49 9.98 -9.34
N VAL A 438 -8.03 10.00 -8.12
CA VAL A 438 -8.10 11.16 -7.24
C VAL A 438 -7.51 10.75 -5.90
N LEU A 439 -6.51 11.48 -5.41
CA LEU A 439 -5.87 11.23 -4.12
C LEU A 439 -5.71 12.52 -3.32
N TRP A 440 -6.35 12.60 -2.17
CA TRP A 440 -6.09 13.61 -1.16
C TRP A 440 -4.79 13.32 -0.41
N ALA A 441 -4.09 14.39 -0.07
CA ALA A 441 -2.94 14.31 0.83
C ALA A 441 -3.39 13.79 2.21
N PRO A 442 -2.62 12.90 2.86
CA PRO A 442 -2.97 12.36 4.17
C PRO A 442 -3.22 13.43 5.26
N ALA A 443 -2.54 14.57 5.18
CA ALA A 443 -2.74 15.71 6.07
C ALA A 443 -3.97 16.58 5.74
N GLY A 444 -4.66 16.32 4.64
CA GLY A 444 -5.71 17.18 4.09
C GLY A 444 -5.17 18.41 3.39
N GLY A 445 -6.07 19.32 3.01
CA GLY A 445 -5.74 20.57 2.30
C GLY A 445 -5.32 20.45 0.83
N TRP A 446 -4.60 19.39 0.44
CA TRP A 446 -4.08 19.21 -0.92
C TRP A 446 -4.70 17.99 -1.61
N LEU A 447 -4.99 18.14 -2.89
CA LEU A 447 -5.56 17.10 -3.74
C LEU A 447 -4.75 16.96 -5.02
N VAL A 448 -4.49 15.71 -5.43
CA VAL A 448 -3.89 15.41 -6.73
C VAL A 448 -4.86 14.55 -7.54
N VAL A 449 -5.08 14.96 -8.79
CA VAL A 449 -5.87 14.22 -9.77
C VAL A 449 -4.94 13.87 -10.92
N PHE A 450 -4.90 12.60 -11.32
CA PHE A 450 -3.91 12.16 -12.30
C PHE A 450 -4.41 11.08 -13.26
N SER A 451 -3.74 10.99 -14.42
CA SER A 451 -4.02 10.03 -15.48
C SER A 451 -2.95 8.95 -15.48
N ALA A 452 -3.21 7.81 -14.83
CA ALA A 452 -2.27 6.71 -14.78
C ALA A 452 -2.29 5.87 -16.07
N GLY A 453 -1.11 5.50 -16.58
CA GLY A 453 -0.95 4.61 -17.73
C GLY A 453 -1.33 5.25 -19.07
N THR A 454 -1.37 6.58 -19.15
CA THR A 454 -1.67 7.31 -20.40
C THR A 454 -0.40 7.89 -21.02
N ALA A 455 -0.46 8.16 -22.33
CA ALA A 455 0.65 8.78 -23.06
C ALA A 455 0.94 10.21 -22.59
N SER A 456 -0.08 10.95 -22.15
CA SER A 456 0.08 12.30 -21.60
C SER A 456 0.61 12.29 -20.17
N GLY A 457 0.12 11.38 -19.32
CA GLY A 457 0.52 11.28 -17.92
C GLY A 457 0.28 12.59 -17.15
N ASN A 458 -0.89 13.19 -17.33
CA ASN A 458 -1.25 14.45 -16.68
C ASN A 458 -1.42 14.28 -15.16
N ILE A 459 -0.85 15.20 -14.38
CA ILE A 459 -0.96 15.27 -12.92
C ILE A 459 -1.35 16.71 -12.55
N MET A 460 -2.57 16.88 -12.04
CA MET A 460 -3.11 18.16 -11.59
C MET A 460 -3.02 18.27 -10.07
N PHE A 461 -2.36 19.33 -9.59
CA PHE A 461 -2.24 19.67 -8.18
C PHE A 461 -3.25 20.76 -7.83
N ILE A 462 -4.06 20.53 -6.80
CA ILE A 462 -5.15 21.40 -6.37
C ILE A 462 -4.95 21.75 -4.89
N ASP A 463 -4.96 23.05 -4.59
CA ASP A 463 -5.05 23.57 -3.23
C ASP A 463 -6.53 23.68 -2.82
N SER A 464 -6.91 22.96 -1.78
CA SER A 464 -8.25 22.92 -1.21
C SER A 464 -8.31 23.60 0.16
N ASN A 465 -7.27 24.29 0.63
CA ASN A 465 -7.31 25.00 1.92
C ASN A 465 -8.22 26.24 1.90
N GLY A 466 -8.35 26.87 0.73
CA GLY A 466 -9.21 28.02 0.53
C GLY A 466 -10.71 27.71 0.58
N THR A 467 -11.53 28.76 0.61
CA THR A 467 -12.99 28.67 0.45
C THR A 467 -13.37 28.14 -0.93
N ARG A 468 -12.57 28.48 -1.95
CA ARG A 468 -12.65 27.92 -3.30
C ARG A 468 -11.34 27.18 -3.61
N PRO A 469 -11.40 25.88 -3.91
CA PRO A 469 -10.23 25.14 -4.35
C PRO A 469 -9.65 25.71 -5.64
N THR A 470 -8.34 25.90 -5.68
CA THR A 470 -7.60 26.49 -6.81
C THR A 470 -6.56 25.53 -7.34
N ARG A 471 -6.42 25.46 -8.68
CA ARG A 471 -5.35 24.70 -9.33
C ARG A 471 -4.02 25.39 -9.07
N THR A 472 -3.06 24.67 -8.53
CA THR A 472 -1.70 25.18 -8.29
C THR A 472 -0.80 24.91 -9.48
N ASN A 473 -0.75 23.66 -9.94
CA ASN A 473 0.10 23.27 -11.06
C ASN A 473 -0.50 22.13 -11.87
N LEU A 474 -0.09 22.01 -13.12
CA LEU A 474 -0.38 20.89 -14.01
C LEU A 474 0.95 20.42 -14.58
N VAL A 475 1.27 19.15 -14.33
CA VAL A 475 2.54 18.54 -14.73
C VAL A 475 2.26 17.33 -15.60
N GLU A 476 3.13 17.11 -16.59
CA GLU A 476 3.07 15.95 -17.47
C GLU A 476 4.21 15.00 -17.14
N TYR A 477 3.88 13.73 -16.92
CA TYR A 477 4.85 12.64 -16.83
C TYR A 477 4.40 11.45 -17.68
N PRO A 478 4.66 11.48 -19.00
CA PRO A 478 4.27 10.40 -19.91
C PRO A 478 4.63 9.00 -19.40
N GLY A 479 3.66 8.08 -19.44
CA GLY A 479 3.87 6.66 -19.11
C GLY A 479 3.88 6.32 -17.61
N PHE A 480 3.80 7.28 -16.69
CA PHE A 480 3.69 6.96 -15.26
C PHE A 480 2.39 6.16 -15.01
N ASN A 481 2.44 5.17 -14.10
CA ASN A 481 1.31 4.28 -13.85
C ASN A 481 0.96 4.12 -12.36
N LYS A 482 1.77 4.67 -11.46
CA LYS A 482 1.52 4.65 -10.01
C LYS A 482 1.77 6.04 -9.41
N GLY A 483 0.77 6.58 -8.71
CA GLY A 483 0.87 7.81 -7.92
C GLY A 483 0.68 7.50 -6.44
N SER A 484 1.48 8.10 -5.56
CA SER A 484 1.32 7.96 -4.11
C SER A 484 1.81 9.19 -3.35
N TRP A 485 1.06 9.58 -2.33
CA TRP A 485 1.49 10.56 -1.35
C TRP A 485 2.48 9.95 -0.35
N ASP A 486 3.42 10.76 0.13
CA ASP A 486 4.11 10.44 1.35
C ASP A 486 3.13 10.49 2.55
N PRO A 487 3.42 9.80 3.66
CA PRO A 487 2.50 9.73 4.79
C PRO A 487 2.23 11.07 5.47
N THR A 488 3.09 12.08 5.27
CA THR A 488 2.90 13.43 5.83
C THR A 488 2.16 14.37 4.87
N GLY A 489 1.95 13.98 3.61
CA GLY A 489 1.30 14.81 2.59
C GLY A 489 2.13 15.97 2.06
N ARG A 490 3.45 15.96 2.28
CA ARG A 490 4.39 17.00 1.80
C ARG A 490 4.86 16.76 0.36
N TYR A 491 4.88 15.51 -0.08
CA TYR A 491 5.47 15.05 -1.31
C TYR A 491 4.53 14.09 -2.04
N PHE A 492 4.34 14.34 -3.33
CA PHE A 492 3.65 13.40 -4.21
C PHE A 492 4.68 12.70 -5.10
N THR A 493 4.64 11.38 -5.17
CA THR A 493 5.52 10.60 -6.06
C THR A 493 4.72 9.97 -7.18
N ALA A 494 5.17 10.22 -8.41
CA ALA A 494 4.72 9.50 -9.58
C ALA A 494 5.84 8.54 -10.02
N ALA A 495 5.49 7.26 -10.20
CA ALA A 495 6.40 6.20 -10.60
C ALA A 495 5.94 5.57 -11.92
N CYS A 496 6.90 5.35 -12.82
CA CYS A 496 6.77 4.57 -14.03
C CYS A 496 7.42 3.20 -13.77
N THR A 497 6.58 2.19 -13.57
CA THR A 497 7.00 0.80 -13.33
C THR A 497 6.94 -0.01 -14.63
N ILE A 498 7.65 -1.15 -14.69
CA ILE A 498 7.62 -2.06 -15.85
C ILE A 498 6.19 -2.50 -16.22
N GLY A 499 5.31 -2.64 -15.22
CA GLY A 499 3.90 -2.98 -15.43
C GLY A 499 3.09 -1.89 -16.15
N GLY A 500 3.65 -0.69 -16.35
CA GLY A 500 3.00 0.45 -17.01
C GLY A 500 3.14 0.47 -18.53
N GLY A 501 3.94 -0.44 -19.10
CA GLY A 501 4.20 -0.53 -20.53
C GLY A 501 5.67 -0.35 -20.89
N LYS A 502 5.94 -0.17 -22.19
CA LYS A 502 7.29 0.04 -22.71
C LYS A 502 7.63 1.53 -22.64
N GLY A 503 8.65 1.89 -21.85
CA GLY A 503 9.13 3.26 -21.71
C GLY A 503 10.19 3.36 -20.62
N ASP A 504 10.71 4.58 -20.41
CA ASP A 504 11.71 4.84 -19.38
C ASP A 504 11.10 4.65 -17.98
N THR A 505 11.65 3.69 -17.25
CA THR A 505 11.24 3.40 -15.87
C THR A 505 11.96 4.31 -14.87
N GLY A 506 11.29 4.60 -13.76
CA GLY A 506 11.83 5.52 -12.76
C GLY A 506 10.74 6.17 -11.92
N TYR A 507 11.13 7.11 -11.08
CA TYR A 507 10.18 7.86 -10.26
C TYR A 507 10.57 9.35 -10.18
N ARG A 508 9.55 10.18 -10.00
CA ARG A 508 9.66 11.62 -9.81
C ARG A 508 8.92 12.02 -8.55
N ILE A 509 9.57 12.83 -7.72
CA ILE A 509 9.03 13.35 -6.47
C ILE A 509 8.74 14.83 -6.66
N TYR A 510 7.49 15.20 -6.41
CA TYR A 510 6.96 16.55 -6.48
C TYR A 510 6.65 17.06 -5.07
N THR A 511 6.69 18.37 -4.88
CA THR A 511 6.03 19.01 -3.72
C THR A 511 4.52 18.83 -3.80
N PHE A 512 3.82 19.04 -2.70
CA PHE A 512 2.35 19.16 -2.67
C PHE A 512 1.78 20.26 -3.61
N GLN A 513 2.61 21.22 -4.04
CA GLN A 513 2.26 22.26 -5.03
C GLN A 513 2.54 21.85 -6.48
N GLY A 514 3.16 20.70 -6.71
CA GLY A 514 3.52 20.22 -8.05
C GLY A 514 4.86 20.72 -8.59
N ARG A 515 5.79 21.17 -7.74
CA ARG A 515 7.17 21.46 -8.16
C ARG A 515 7.99 20.18 -8.13
N GLU A 516 8.63 19.82 -9.24
CA GLU A 516 9.56 18.68 -9.29
C GLU A 516 10.77 18.97 -8.38
N LEU A 517 11.01 18.09 -7.40
CA LEU A 517 12.16 18.16 -6.49
C LEU A 517 13.24 17.17 -6.86
N TYR A 518 12.84 15.99 -7.32
CA TYR A 518 13.77 14.90 -7.59
C TYR A 518 13.24 13.99 -8.71
N ARG A 519 14.15 13.51 -9.53
CA ARG A 519 13.90 12.57 -10.62
C ARG A 519 15.03 11.54 -10.60
N LYS A 520 14.68 10.27 -10.57
CA LYS A 520 15.63 9.18 -10.71
C LYS A 520 15.15 8.20 -11.79
N PRO A 521 15.85 8.15 -12.95
CA PRO A 521 15.67 7.02 -13.85
C PRO A 521 16.23 5.77 -13.17
N LEU A 522 15.51 4.67 -13.29
CA LEU A 522 15.94 3.36 -12.80
C LEU A 522 15.65 2.34 -13.88
N ASP A 523 16.62 1.48 -14.15
CA ASP A 523 16.39 0.33 -15.01
C ASP A 523 15.34 -0.56 -14.35
N ARG A 524 14.32 -0.93 -15.12
CA ARG A 524 13.32 -1.93 -14.76
C ARG A 524 12.77 -1.74 -13.34
N LEU A 525 12.18 -0.57 -13.07
CA LEU A 525 11.50 -0.30 -11.78
C LEU A 525 10.27 -1.20 -11.63
N MET A 526 10.26 -2.08 -10.61
CA MET A 526 9.12 -2.96 -10.34
C MET A 526 8.12 -2.33 -9.36
N GLN A 527 8.61 -1.74 -8.27
CA GLN A 527 7.75 -1.24 -7.19
C GLN A 527 8.36 -0.05 -6.45
N PHE A 528 7.53 0.95 -6.15
CA PHE A 528 7.87 2.07 -5.27
C PHE A 528 6.79 2.16 -4.18
N LYS A 529 7.21 2.29 -2.91
CA LYS A 529 6.29 2.56 -1.80
C LYS A 529 6.96 3.41 -0.71
N TRP A 530 6.29 4.49 -0.31
CA TRP A 530 6.61 5.19 0.92
C TRP A 530 6.47 4.26 2.13
N ARG A 531 7.38 4.38 3.09
CA ARG A 531 7.27 3.72 4.40
C ARG A 531 6.17 4.43 5.18
N PRO A 532 5.07 3.76 5.58
CA PRO A 532 4.00 4.38 6.35
C PRO A 532 4.51 4.99 7.65
N ARG A 533 3.83 6.03 8.13
CA ARG A 533 4.13 6.66 9.41
C ARG A 533 2.98 6.49 10.38
N LEU A 534 3.29 6.09 11.61
CA LEU A 534 2.32 6.10 12.70
C LEU A 534 1.82 7.54 12.93
N SER A 535 0.51 7.72 13.05
CA SER A 535 -0.08 9.03 13.35
C SER A 535 0.26 9.45 14.78
N VAL A 536 1.11 10.47 14.93
CA VAL A 536 1.42 11.03 16.25
C VAL A 536 0.44 12.15 16.55
N LYS A 537 -0.45 11.95 17.53
CA LYS A 537 -1.35 13.01 18.01
C LYS A 537 -0.60 13.91 18.98
N LEU A 538 -0.30 15.14 18.55
CA LEU A 538 0.26 16.16 19.41
C LEU A 538 -0.84 16.75 20.33
N PRO A 539 -0.51 17.17 21.56
CA PRO A 539 -1.45 17.89 22.40
C PRO A 539 -1.95 19.17 21.72
N ASP A 540 -3.22 19.50 21.89
CA ASP A 540 -3.84 20.67 21.27
C ASP A 540 -3.14 21.99 21.65
N GLU A 541 -2.60 22.08 22.87
CA GLU A 541 -1.83 23.23 23.33
C GLU A 541 -0.55 23.43 22.52
N THR A 542 0.18 22.34 22.25
CA THR A 542 1.38 22.35 21.42
C THR A 542 1.04 22.73 19.99
N ILE A 543 -0.05 22.20 19.43
CA ILE A 543 -0.52 22.57 18.08
C ILE A 543 -0.83 24.07 18.00
N LYS A 544 -1.52 24.63 19.00
CA LYS A 544 -1.81 26.07 19.08
C LYS A 544 -0.53 26.90 19.17
N MET A 545 0.44 26.47 19.98
CA MET A 545 1.74 27.13 20.12
C MET A 545 2.53 27.13 18.81
N ILE A 546 2.58 25.99 18.11
CA ILE A 546 3.23 25.86 16.79
C ILE A 546 2.57 26.80 15.77
N ARG A 547 1.23 26.84 15.73
CA ARG A 547 0.50 27.75 14.83
C ARG A 547 0.80 29.21 15.12
N LYS A 548 0.92 29.59 16.40
CA LYS A 548 1.28 30.97 16.81
C LYS A 548 2.71 31.35 16.41
N ASN A 549 3.65 30.42 16.54
CA ASN A 549 5.08 30.64 16.27
C ASN A 549 5.51 30.16 14.86
N LEU A 550 4.56 29.88 13.96
CA LEU A 550 4.83 29.24 12.68
C LEU A 550 5.81 30.04 11.82
N LYS A 551 5.66 31.37 11.75
CA LYS A 551 6.54 32.23 10.95
C LYS A 551 7.99 32.18 11.43
N THR A 552 8.21 32.28 12.74
CA THR A 552 9.55 32.20 13.34
C THR A 552 10.16 30.82 13.17
N THR A 553 9.37 29.77 13.35
CA THR A 553 9.83 28.38 13.22
C THR A 553 10.15 28.05 11.75
N SER A 554 9.34 28.52 10.80
CA SER A 554 9.58 28.38 9.36
C SER A 554 10.88 29.07 8.94
N ALA A 555 11.10 30.31 9.38
CA ALA A 555 12.32 31.05 9.05
C ALA A 555 13.58 30.33 9.57
N LYS A 556 13.53 29.80 10.80
CA LYS A 556 14.62 29.01 11.38
C LYS A 556 14.93 27.76 10.54
N PHE A 557 13.90 26.98 10.17
CA PHE A 557 14.09 25.78 9.36
C PHE A 557 14.56 26.09 7.92
N GLU A 558 14.11 27.19 7.32
CA GLU A 558 14.58 27.63 6.01
C GLU A 558 16.07 28.02 6.03
N GLU A 559 16.52 28.68 7.10
CA GLU A 559 17.93 29.01 7.31
C GLU A 559 18.78 27.76 7.51
N GLU A 560 18.34 26.82 8.35
CA GLU A 560 19.01 25.52 8.53
C GLU A 560 19.09 24.73 7.20
N ASP A 561 17.98 24.60 6.47
CA ASP A 561 17.92 23.95 5.15
C ASP A 561 18.86 24.63 4.13
N LYS A 562 19.01 25.96 4.19
CA LYS A 562 19.93 26.72 3.32
C LYS A 562 21.39 26.44 3.68
N MET A 563 21.72 26.41 4.97
CA MET A 563 23.06 26.11 5.47
C MET A 563 23.49 24.68 5.13
N GLU A 564 22.60 23.70 5.29
CA GLU A 564 22.87 22.29 4.94
C GLU A 564 23.10 22.09 3.44
N ARG A 565 22.27 22.71 2.58
CA ARG A 565 22.48 22.70 1.12
C ARG A 565 23.83 23.31 0.75
N GLY A 566 24.21 24.41 1.39
CA GLY A 566 25.52 25.05 1.21
C GLY A 566 26.69 24.11 1.57
N ARG A 567 26.60 23.41 2.71
CA ARG A 567 27.61 22.44 3.16
C ARG A 567 27.73 21.24 2.21
N ALA A 568 26.61 20.65 1.82
CA ALA A 568 26.59 19.52 0.88
C ALA A 568 27.22 19.90 -0.47
N THR A 569 26.90 21.08 -0.99
CA THR A 569 27.47 21.61 -2.24
C THR A 569 28.99 21.80 -2.12
N LYS A 570 29.46 22.31 -0.98
CA LYS A 570 30.88 22.52 -0.71
C LYS A 570 31.65 21.19 -0.63
N GLU A 571 31.13 20.20 0.09
CA GLU A 571 31.78 18.89 0.22
C GLU A 571 31.89 18.17 -1.14
N VAL A 572 30.82 18.19 -1.93
CA VAL A 572 30.83 17.64 -3.30
C VAL A 572 31.84 18.37 -4.18
N SER A 573 31.89 19.71 -4.09
CA SER A 573 32.87 20.51 -4.82
C SER A 573 34.30 20.17 -4.43
N GLU A 574 34.58 19.99 -3.14
CA GLU A 574 35.91 19.62 -2.63
C GLU A 574 36.32 18.22 -3.07
N LYS A 575 35.43 17.23 -3.01
CA LYS A 575 35.69 15.87 -3.55
C LYS A 575 35.98 15.91 -5.04
N ARG A 576 35.21 16.65 -5.83
CA ARG A 576 35.46 16.82 -7.28
C ARG A 576 36.79 17.51 -7.55
N LYS A 577 37.14 18.54 -6.79
CA LYS A 577 38.45 19.22 -6.88
C LYS A 577 39.59 18.27 -6.57
N LYS A 578 39.44 17.41 -5.55
CA LYS A 578 40.45 16.40 -5.21
C LYS A 578 40.63 15.38 -6.32
N ILE A 579 39.55 14.79 -6.83
CA ILE A 579 39.59 13.84 -7.95
C ILE A 579 40.22 14.48 -9.20
N MET A 580 39.86 15.72 -9.51
CA MET A 580 40.44 16.46 -10.64
C MET A 580 41.94 16.69 -10.42
N ALA A 581 42.37 17.06 -9.22
CA ALA A 581 43.79 17.22 -8.89
C ALA A 581 44.57 15.90 -9.05
N ASP A 582 44.02 14.80 -8.54
CA ASP A 582 44.61 13.46 -8.67
C ASP A 582 44.71 13.05 -10.15
N PHE A 583 43.66 13.31 -10.95
CA PHE A 583 43.67 13.06 -12.39
C PHE A 583 44.72 13.90 -13.13
N VAL A 584 44.82 15.20 -12.81
CA VAL A 584 45.83 16.09 -13.40
C VAL A 584 47.24 15.63 -13.04
N GLN A 585 47.47 15.17 -11.81
CA GLN A 585 48.76 14.59 -11.42
C GLN A 585 49.10 13.34 -12.23
N ILE A 586 48.17 12.40 -12.37
CA ILE A 586 48.36 11.19 -13.19
C ILE A 586 48.61 11.56 -14.64
N ARG A 587 47.81 12.48 -15.21
CA ARG A 587 47.97 12.99 -16.57
C ARG A 587 49.38 13.57 -16.76
N ASN A 588 49.86 14.39 -15.84
CA ASN A 588 51.19 14.98 -15.90
C ASN A 588 52.31 13.93 -15.82
N ILE A 589 52.17 12.91 -14.98
CA ILE A 589 53.13 11.79 -14.91
C ILE A 589 53.15 11.03 -16.25
N CYS A 590 51.98 10.70 -16.80
CA CYS A 590 51.87 10.02 -18.09
C CYS A 590 52.44 10.87 -19.22
N THR A 591 52.13 12.17 -19.28
CA THR A 591 52.70 13.09 -20.28
C THR A 591 54.22 13.19 -20.18
N LYS A 592 54.79 13.21 -18.96
CA LYS A 592 56.24 13.20 -18.76
C LYS A 592 56.88 11.91 -19.27
N LYS A 593 56.35 10.73 -18.89
CA LYS A 593 56.82 9.45 -19.42
C LYS A 593 56.71 9.37 -20.94
N LEU A 594 55.60 9.87 -21.47
CA LEU A 594 55.36 9.94 -22.91
C LEU A 594 56.39 10.84 -23.61
N ALA A 595 56.81 11.93 -22.97
CA ALA A 595 57.87 12.81 -23.49
C ALA A 595 59.26 12.17 -23.37
N GLU A 596 59.57 11.49 -22.27
CA GLU A 596 60.82 10.75 -22.07
C GLU A 596 60.98 9.61 -23.10
N GLU A 597 59.90 8.89 -23.40
CA GLU A 597 59.86 7.84 -24.42
C GLU A 597 59.72 8.38 -25.86
N ALA A 598 59.71 9.70 -26.08
CA ALA A 598 59.49 10.27 -27.41
C ALA A 598 60.60 9.87 -28.39
N GLU A 599 61.86 9.94 -28.01
CA GLU A 599 62.99 9.59 -28.88
C GLU A 599 63.00 8.10 -29.22
N LEU A 600 62.76 7.23 -28.23
CA LEU A 600 62.68 5.78 -28.43
C LEU A 600 61.51 5.41 -29.36
N ARG A 601 60.35 6.04 -29.18
CA ARG A 601 59.18 5.80 -30.06
C ARG A 601 59.43 6.31 -31.48
N LEU A 602 60.11 7.43 -31.64
CA LEU A 602 60.48 7.98 -32.96
C LEU A 602 61.39 7.00 -33.72
N GLN A 603 62.37 6.41 -33.02
CA GLN A 603 63.28 5.40 -33.57
C GLN A 603 62.53 4.12 -33.96
N LEU A 604 61.67 3.59 -33.08
CA LEU A 604 60.89 2.37 -33.32
C LEU A 604 59.83 2.55 -34.43
N ARG A 605 59.41 3.78 -34.72
CA ARG A 605 58.42 4.12 -35.76
C ARG A 605 59.05 4.60 -37.07
N GLY A 606 60.36 4.42 -37.26
CA GLY A 606 61.04 4.76 -38.51
C GLY A 606 61.02 6.26 -38.85
N GLY A 607 60.99 7.14 -37.85
CA GLY A 607 61.05 8.60 -38.03
C GLY A 607 59.70 9.31 -38.24
N LEU A 608 58.58 8.59 -38.17
CA LEU A 608 57.23 9.16 -38.28
C LEU A 608 56.60 9.40 -36.90
N ASP A 609 56.43 10.67 -36.53
CA ASP A 609 55.77 11.09 -35.28
C ASP A 609 54.27 11.37 -35.49
N LEU A 610 53.45 10.31 -35.39
CA LEU A 610 51.98 10.37 -35.54
C LEU A 610 51.26 11.18 -34.45
N LEU A 611 51.96 11.70 -33.42
CA LEU A 611 51.36 12.55 -32.38
C LEU A 611 51.35 14.04 -32.75
N LYS A 612 52.18 14.44 -33.72
CA LYS A 612 52.20 15.81 -34.28
C LYS A 612 51.39 15.93 -35.57
N THR A 613 50.86 14.82 -36.09
CA THR A 613 49.89 14.87 -37.18
C THR A 613 48.59 15.37 -36.58
N ASP A 614 48.20 16.58 -36.99
CA ASP A 614 47.06 17.32 -36.48
C ASP A 614 45.80 16.44 -36.42
N ASN A 615 45.34 16.13 -35.21
CA ASN A 615 43.92 15.88 -34.96
C ASN A 615 43.23 17.25 -34.88
N GLU A 616 43.08 17.90 -36.03
CA GLU A 616 42.29 19.13 -36.23
C GLU A 616 40.80 18.93 -35.90
N ASP A 617 40.35 17.69 -35.66
CA ASP A 617 38.94 17.32 -35.42
C ASP A 617 38.54 17.23 -33.92
N LEU A 618 39.43 17.50 -32.97
CA LEU A 618 39.07 17.49 -31.55
C LEU A 618 38.66 18.89 -31.08
N VAL A 619 37.37 19.20 -31.22
CA VAL A 619 36.75 20.37 -30.58
C VAL A 619 36.76 20.16 -29.06
N GLU A 620 37.50 21.00 -28.33
CA GLU A 620 37.34 21.12 -26.88
C GLU A 620 35.95 21.71 -26.56
N GLU A 621 34.94 20.86 -26.43
CA GLU A 621 33.64 21.25 -25.88
C GLU A 621 33.80 21.52 -24.38
N THR A 622 33.94 22.80 -24.03
CA THR A 622 33.85 23.24 -22.64
C THR A 622 32.37 23.22 -22.22
N ILE A 623 31.92 22.11 -21.64
CA ILE A 623 30.58 21.98 -21.08
C ILE A 623 30.52 22.80 -19.77
N THR A 624 30.12 24.07 -19.87
CA THR A 624 29.75 24.87 -18.70
C THR A 624 28.42 24.37 -18.16
N VAL A 625 28.44 23.65 -17.04
CA VAL A 625 27.24 23.28 -16.27
C VAL A 625 26.89 24.45 -15.34
N PRO A 626 25.81 25.22 -15.58
CA PRO A 626 25.40 26.27 -14.67
C PRO A 626 24.91 25.62 -13.36
N LEU A 627 25.65 25.86 -12.27
CA LEU A 627 25.33 25.28 -10.96
C LEU A 627 24.15 25.97 -10.26
N THR A 628 23.81 27.21 -10.62
CA THR A 628 22.65 27.95 -10.10
C THR A 628 22.33 29.16 -10.98
N THR A 629 21.06 29.36 -11.33
CA THR A 629 20.54 30.63 -11.89
C THR A 629 19.87 31.43 -10.79
N GLU A 630 20.54 32.46 -10.26
CA GLU A 630 19.87 33.52 -9.50
C GLU A 630 19.31 34.54 -10.50
N LYS A 631 17.99 34.77 -10.47
CA LYS A 631 17.37 35.89 -11.18
C LYS A 631 17.60 37.15 -10.36
N VAL A 632 18.63 37.93 -10.71
CA VAL A 632 18.77 39.30 -10.24
C VAL A 632 17.85 40.18 -11.08
N LYS A 633 16.90 40.89 -10.45
CA LYS A 633 16.17 41.99 -11.12
C LYS A 633 17.18 43.10 -11.38
N LEU A 634 17.44 43.38 -12.66
CA LEU A 634 18.15 44.59 -13.07
C LEU A 634 17.34 45.80 -12.60
N GLN A 635 17.92 46.64 -11.74
CA GLN A 635 17.38 47.96 -11.47
C GLN A 635 17.57 48.81 -12.73
N GLU A 636 16.47 49.34 -13.25
CA GLU A 636 16.50 50.32 -14.34
C GLU A 636 17.34 51.53 -13.89
N ALA A 637 18.45 51.75 -14.58
CA ALA A 637 19.25 52.95 -14.39
C ALA A 637 18.43 54.16 -14.84
N THR A 638 18.09 55.01 -13.87
CA THR A 638 17.49 56.33 -14.12
C THR A 638 18.55 57.18 -14.81
N ILE A 639 18.31 57.54 -16.07
CA ILE A 639 19.12 58.50 -16.81
C ILE A 639 18.77 59.90 -16.27
N PRO A 640 19.73 60.71 -15.79
CA PRO A 640 19.47 62.11 -15.48
C PRO A 640 19.33 62.89 -16.78
N GLU A 641 18.27 63.69 -16.89
CA GLU A 641 18.12 64.71 -17.94
C GLU A 641 19.22 65.76 -17.80
N GLU A 642 19.97 65.97 -18.89
CA GLU A 642 20.57 67.26 -19.25
C GLU A 642 20.03 67.71 -20.60
#